data_AF-A0A6M0GB66-F1
#
_entry.id   AF-A0A6M0GB66-F1
#
_cell.length_a   1.000
_cell.length_b   1.000
_cell.length_c   1.000
_cell.angle_alpha   90.00
_cell.angle_beta   90.00
_cell.angle_gamma   90.00
#
_symmetry.space_group_name_H-M   'P 1'
#
loop_
_entity.id
_entity.type
_entity.pdbx_description
1 polymer ?
#
loop_
_entity_poly.entity_id
_entity_poly.type
_entity_poly.pdbx_seq_one_letter_code
_entity_poly.pdbx_strand_id
1 'polypeptide(L)'
;EQFIQRWHSALASEETADRVSEKMGGETSKQTRRRGDAETRRIEIPPHISLTPANSQSETPEQIAENLKRQLRQRQELRQLASTPLLCAMICALHRERRETLPSARLQLYWECINMLLNRRDEGRKIKLDDTYPRGLNEAQKTELLQSLALKLMRLNRSDLEAERVESHFDLELKNISLPATVTGKQIRDLFVDRAGLLREPVVGQIDFAHRTFQEYLAAKAALDEDSLEELLQKVTDDQWRESIIVAAGLARPKERVRLLNHLTKRRYGKAKTKKYLHLLAVACLETATKVDPKTRDRVLTRAEKLLPPKDDDEVTMVARAGNEIVPLLKYKSHYSADEAYRCIETLVQIGTNTAMETLVDYAKATFESEQDQYSIGRAIGRGWYVFEQSAYFSQVLSNLEIISLEKTQISDVSPLKTLTQLKKLILDLTQISDILPLRNLTQLERLHLSGTQVTDFSPLSGLTQLEVLNLSKTQVTDISPLNRLTQLKILNLSKTQVTDISPLSGLNQLEVLNLSETQITDFSLLSGLNQLKLLNLSRTRLADISPLKDLTQLKLLNLSRTQVTDVSPLSRLTQCQELDLSETQITDVSPLNGLTQLEALDLSGTQVTDVSPLNGLTQLKLLNLSQTQVTDVSPLKHLPSLKIYTKNDDKSKQWRAIGMKIADKDIQYFMHVMRMRSRNNSFPAP
;
A
#
# COMPACT_ATOMS: atom_id res chain seq x y z
N GLU A 1 0.89 7.34 18.42
CA GLU A 1 2.04 8.04 19.06
C GLU A 1 1.72 9.46 19.52
N GLN A 2 1.17 10.34 18.68
CA GLN A 2 0.80 11.71 19.10
C GLN A 2 -0.16 11.72 20.30
N PHE A 3 -1.13 10.79 20.34
CA PHE A 3 -2.02 10.61 21.49
C PHE A 3 -1.23 10.31 22.78
N ILE A 4 -0.26 9.39 22.73
CA ILE A 4 0.57 9.01 23.89
C ILE A 4 1.34 10.22 24.40
N GLN A 5 1.96 10.98 23.49
CA GLN A 5 2.67 12.20 23.86
C GLN A 5 1.75 13.18 24.60
N ARG A 6 0.58 13.47 24.03
CA ARG A 6 -0.37 14.42 24.62
C ARG A 6 -0.95 13.92 25.95
N TRP A 7 -1.22 12.62 26.08
CA TRP A 7 -1.76 12.03 27.30
C TRP A 7 -0.78 12.16 28.48
N HIS A 8 0.51 11.85 28.26
CA HIS A 8 1.54 11.99 29.29
C HIS A 8 1.83 13.47 29.62
N SER A 9 1.84 14.36 28.62
CA SER A 9 2.00 15.81 28.85
C SER A 9 0.84 16.41 29.65
N ALA A 10 -0.41 16.00 29.40
CA ALA A 10 -1.58 16.51 30.13
C ALA A 10 -1.57 16.14 31.62
N LEU A 11 -1.09 14.94 31.95
CA LEU A 11 -0.93 14.49 33.33
C LEU A 11 0.17 15.24 34.09
N ALA A 12 1.09 15.89 33.37
CA ALA A 12 2.14 16.73 33.95
C ALA A 12 1.64 18.16 34.25
N SER A 13 0.59 18.61 33.57
CA SER A 13 0.09 19.99 33.62
C SER A 13 -1.17 20.19 34.47
N GLU A 14 -1.58 19.18 35.27
CA GLU A 14 -2.88 19.11 35.97
C GLU A 14 -4.11 19.35 35.06
N GLU A 15 -3.94 19.26 33.73
CA GLU A 15 -5.03 19.35 32.77
C GLU A 15 -5.68 17.97 32.66
N THR A 16 -7.00 17.92 32.82
CA THR A 16 -7.74 16.65 32.77
C THR A 16 -7.58 15.98 31.40
N ALA A 17 -7.14 14.71 31.37
CA ALA A 17 -7.01 13.88 30.16
C ALA A 17 -8.28 13.86 29.27
N ASP A 18 -9.44 14.13 29.88
CA ASP A 18 -10.76 14.32 29.30
C ASP A 18 -10.75 15.46 28.27
N ARG A 19 -10.14 16.62 28.59
CA ARG A 19 -10.02 17.77 27.67
C ARG A 19 -9.15 17.46 26.45
N VAL A 20 -8.16 16.58 26.59
CA VAL A 20 -7.28 16.16 25.47
C VAL A 20 -7.99 15.14 24.57
N SER A 21 -8.77 14.22 25.16
CA SER A 21 -9.55 13.24 24.42
C SER A 21 -10.75 13.87 23.70
N GLU A 22 -11.44 14.83 24.32
CA GLU A 22 -12.52 15.61 23.70
C GLU A 22 -12.04 16.45 22.50
N LYS A 23 -10.87 17.11 22.63
CA LYS A 23 -10.27 17.88 21.52
C LYS A 23 -9.96 17.02 20.29
N MET A 24 -9.59 15.75 20.47
CA MET A 24 -9.22 14.85 19.35
C MET A 24 -10.37 13.98 18.80
N GLY A 25 -11.35 13.62 19.63
CA GLY A 25 -12.59 12.97 19.16
C GLY A 25 -13.44 13.88 18.26
N GLY A 26 -13.33 15.20 18.45
CA GLY A 26 -13.94 16.20 17.57
C GLY A 26 -13.31 16.32 16.18
N GLU A 27 -12.03 15.95 16.01
CA GLU A 27 -11.32 16.07 14.73
C GLU A 27 -11.49 14.83 13.83
N THR A 28 -11.66 13.64 14.41
CA THR A 28 -11.88 12.37 13.67
C THR A 28 -13.34 12.09 13.33
N SER A 29 -14.31 12.78 13.96
CA SER A 29 -15.75 12.58 13.75
C SER A 29 -16.37 13.41 12.61
N LYS A 30 -15.57 14.15 11.83
CA LYS A 30 -16.08 14.91 10.66
C LYS A 30 -16.54 14.05 9.47
N GLN A 31 -16.28 12.74 9.47
CA GLN A 31 -16.73 11.83 8.38
C GLN A 31 -18.01 11.03 8.67
N THR A 32 -18.57 11.06 9.88
CA THR A 32 -19.78 10.27 10.23
C THR A 32 -20.97 11.08 10.74
N ARG A 33 -20.91 12.42 10.76
CA ARG A 33 -22.08 13.24 11.12
C ARG A 33 -22.93 13.62 9.90
N ARG A 34 -23.90 12.76 9.58
CA ARG A 34 -25.19 13.22 9.02
C ARG A 34 -26.34 12.59 9.79
N ARG A 35 -27.07 13.48 10.48
CA ARG A 35 -28.46 13.42 11.00
C ARG A 35 -28.71 12.80 12.37
N GLY A 36 -29.36 13.63 13.21
CA GLY A 36 -30.38 13.21 14.17
C GLY A 36 -30.00 13.42 15.62
N ASP A 37 -30.47 14.52 16.22
CA ASP A 37 -30.41 14.78 17.65
C ASP A 37 -31.10 13.67 18.46
N ALA A 38 -30.32 13.00 19.30
CA ALA A 38 -30.74 12.34 20.53
C ALA A 38 -29.51 12.24 21.43
N GLU A 39 -29.65 12.57 22.71
CA GLU A 39 -28.59 12.70 23.71
C GLU A 39 -27.54 11.59 23.65
N THR A 40 -26.41 11.87 23.00
CA THR A 40 -25.20 11.04 23.12
C THR A 40 -24.67 11.17 24.55
N ARG A 41 -25.01 10.23 25.43
CA ARG A 41 -24.24 9.99 26.67
C ARG A 41 -22.81 9.66 26.25
N ARG A 42 -21.93 10.64 26.38
CA ARG A 42 -20.52 10.54 26.00
C ARG A 42 -19.84 9.57 26.95
N ILE A 43 -19.06 8.64 26.38
CA ILE A 43 -18.10 7.83 27.13
C ILE A 43 -17.00 8.79 27.61
N GLU A 44 -17.15 9.35 28.80
CA GLU A 44 -16.13 10.14 29.47
C GLU A 44 -14.95 9.21 29.86
N ILE A 45 -13.77 9.48 29.30
CA ILE A 45 -12.47 8.92 29.72
C ILE A 45 -12.01 9.76 30.91
N PRO A 46 -11.92 9.27 32.16
CA PRO A 46 -11.70 10.17 33.30
C PRO A 46 -10.23 10.27 33.74
N PRO A 47 -9.82 11.38 34.38
CA PRO A 47 -8.43 11.77 34.60
C PRO A 47 -7.90 11.41 35.99
N HIS A 48 -8.66 10.70 36.81
CA HIS A 48 -8.28 10.42 38.19
C HIS A 48 -8.31 8.92 38.47
N ILE A 49 -7.22 8.24 38.11
CA ILE A 49 -6.68 7.21 38.98
C ILE A 49 -5.80 7.99 39.96
N SER A 50 -6.19 8.05 41.24
CA SER A 50 -5.31 8.58 42.29
C SER A 50 -4.14 7.60 42.43
N LEU A 51 -3.13 7.79 41.59
CA LEU A 51 -1.88 7.05 41.61
C LEU A 51 -1.00 7.70 42.66
N THR A 52 -0.68 6.98 43.73
CA THR A 52 0.38 7.35 44.66
C THR A 52 1.64 7.71 43.86
N PRO A 53 2.35 8.80 44.22
CA PRO A 53 3.55 9.20 43.50
C PRO A 53 4.55 8.04 43.54
N ALA A 54 5.01 7.62 42.36
CA ALA A 54 6.05 6.62 42.23
C ALA A 54 7.34 7.18 42.85
N ASN A 55 7.61 6.82 44.11
CA ASN A 55 8.94 6.95 44.67
C ASN A 55 9.82 5.85 44.08
N SER A 56 10.52 6.15 42.99
CA SER A 56 11.91 5.75 42.69
C SER A 56 12.29 6.12 41.25
N GLN A 57 13.28 7.02 41.14
CA GLN A 57 13.94 7.53 39.92
C GLN A 57 13.04 8.33 38.95
N SER A 58 13.30 9.63 38.90
CA SER A 58 12.55 10.65 38.16
C SER A 58 12.73 10.53 36.65
N GLU A 59 11.95 9.69 35.99
CA GLU A 59 11.76 9.80 34.54
C GLU A 59 10.71 10.89 34.23
N THR A 60 11.03 11.80 33.31
CA THR A 60 10.08 12.85 32.91
C THR A 60 8.90 12.23 32.15
N PRO A 61 7.71 12.87 32.15
CA PRO A 61 6.56 12.40 31.37
C PRO A 61 6.89 12.10 29.89
N GLU A 62 7.83 12.85 29.32
CA GLU A 62 8.35 12.65 27.97
C GLU A 62 9.15 11.34 27.84
N GLN A 63 9.98 11.00 28.83
CA GLN A 63 10.76 9.76 28.85
C GLN A 63 9.84 8.54 28.95
N ILE A 64 8.81 8.61 29.82
CA ILE A 64 7.78 7.57 29.94
C ILE A 64 7.01 7.41 28.62
N ALA A 65 6.63 8.52 27.98
CA ALA A 65 5.93 8.50 26.71
C ALA A 65 6.79 7.87 25.60
N GLU A 66 8.08 8.21 25.53
CA GLU A 66 9.01 7.62 24.57
C GLU A 66 9.27 6.13 24.83
N ASN A 67 9.32 5.70 26.11
CA ASN A 67 9.38 4.29 26.47
C ASN A 67 8.17 3.53 25.91
N LEU A 68 6.95 4.02 26.14
CA LEU A 68 5.73 3.39 25.64
C LEU A 68 5.65 3.41 24.11
N LYS A 69 6.02 4.52 23.44
CA LYS A 69 6.08 4.58 21.98
C LYS A 69 7.05 3.54 21.43
N ARG A 70 8.21 3.35 22.06
CA ARG A 70 9.18 2.32 21.67
C ARG A 70 8.58 0.92 21.80
N GLN A 71 7.93 0.61 22.92
CA GLN A 71 7.24 -0.69 23.10
C GLN A 71 6.14 -0.89 22.04
N LEU A 72 5.38 0.16 21.72
CA LEU A 72 4.33 0.13 20.70
C LEU A 72 4.89 -0.06 19.28
N ARG A 73 6.02 0.56 18.94
CA ARG A 73 6.72 0.33 17.67
C ARG A 73 7.26 -1.10 17.54
N GLN A 74 7.64 -1.73 18.65
CA GLN A 74 8.22 -3.07 18.65
C GLN A 74 7.19 -4.20 18.71
N ARG A 75 5.97 -3.94 19.22
CA ARG A 75 4.97 -4.98 19.51
C ARG A 75 3.69 -4.78 18.71
N GLN A 76 3.43 -5.67 17.76
CA GLN A 76 2.26 -5.60 16.88
C GLN A 76 0.95 -5.69 17.67
N GLU A 77 0.90 -6.51 18.73
CA GLU A 77 -0.30 -6.73 19.53
C GLU A 77 -0.69 -5.46 20.28
N LEU A 78 0.30 -4.67 20.74
CA LEU A 78 0.05 -3.36 21.35
C LEU A 78 -0.51 -2.38 20.32
N ARG A 79 -0.01 -2.38 19.08
CA ARG A 79 -0.56 -1.52 18.01
C ARG A 79 -2.00 -1.89 17.67
N GLN A 80 -2.30 -3.17 17.56
CA GLN A 80 -3.65 -3.66 17.27
C GLN A 80 -4.63 -3.29 18.40
N LEU A 81 -4.20 -3.40 19.66
CA LEU A 81 -5.02 -3.02 20.81
C LEU A 81 -5.16 -1.49 20.92
N ALA A 82 -4.12 -0.73 20.57
CA ALA A 82 -4.10 0.74 20.52
C ALA A 82 -4.84 1.33 19.29
N SER A 83 -5.90 0.67 18.82
CA SER A 83 -6.65 1.07 17.62
C SER A 83 -7.63 2.21 17.86
N THR A 84 -7.99 2.48 19.12
CA THR A 84 -8.93 3.53 19.51
C THR A 84 -8.33 4.42 20.61
N PRO A 85 -8.77 5.69 20.73
CA PRO A 85 -8.32 6.57 21.81
C PRO A 85 -8.54 6.00 23.21
N LEU A 86 -9.66 5.31 23.44
CA LEU A 86 -9.97 4.66 24.73
C LEU A 86 -8.94 3.58 25.07
N LEU A 87 -8.65 2.68 24.12
CA LEU A 87 -7.69 1.60 24.36
C LEU A 87 -6.25 2.11 24.41
N CYS A 88 -5.91 3.17 23.66
CA CYS A 88 -4.65 3.89 23.83
C CYS A 88 -4.52 4.43 25.25
N ALA A 89 -5.53 5.15 25.76
CA ALA A 89 -5.53 5.69 27.12
C ALA A 89 -5.41 4.57 28.17
N MET A 90 -6.10 3.45 27.93
CA MET A 90 -6.05 2.26 28.76
C MET A 90 -4.65 1.63 28.80
N ILE A 91 -3.96 1.53 27.65
CA ILE A 91 -2.57 1.06 27.58
C ILE A 91 -1.64 2.04 28.32
N CYS A 92 -1.82 3.35 28.15
CA CYS A 92 -1.03 4.36 28.87
C CYS A 92 -1.21 4.24 30.39
N ALA A 93 -2.45 4.08 30.85
CA ALA A 93 -2.78 3.90 32.26
C ALA A 93 -2.14 2.63 32.83
N LEU A 94 -2.28 1.50 32.12
CA LEU A 94 -1.71 0.22 32.52
C LEU A 94 -0.17 0.25 32.54
N HIS A 95 0.46 0.88 31.54
CA HIS A 95 1.92 1.05 31.47
C HIS A 95 2.43 1.87 32.66
N ARG A 96 1.77 2.97 33.00
CA ARG A 96 2.16 3.82 34.14
C ARG A 96 1.94 3.14 35.49
N GLU A 97 0.79 2.48 35.69
CA GLU A 97 0.48 1.76 36.95
C GLU A 97 1.53 0.66 37.23
N ARG A 98 1.98 -0.03 36.18
CA ARG A 98 2.97 -1.12 36.26
C ARG A 98 4.42 -0.63 36.14
N ARG A 99 4.69 0.64 36.47
CA ARG A 99 6.05 1.22 36.46
C ARG A 99 6.75 0.98 35.12
N GLU A 100 6.07 1.35 34.05
CA GLU A 100 6.56 1.34 32.66
C GLU A 100 6.75 -0.05 32.04
N THR A 101 6.18 -1.07 32.67
CA THR A 101 6.21 -2.44 32.16
C THR A 101 4.82 -2.91 31.74
N LEU A 102 4.71 -3.37 30.49
CA LEU A 102 3.49 -4.04 30.01
C LEU A 102 3.73 -5.55 29.95
N PRO A 103 2.71 -6.39 30.23
CA PRO A 103 2.82 -7.83 30.06
C PRO A 103 3.35 -8.17 28.66
N SER A 104 4.35 -9.06 28.58
CA SER A 104 4.92 -9.50 27.30
C SER A 104 4.00 -10.49 26.57
N ALA A 105 3.32 -11.36 27.32
CA ALA A 105 2.38 -12.33 26.77
C ALA A 105 1.07 -11.66 26.32
N ARG A 106 0.67 -11.93 25.06
CA ARG A 106 -0.53 -11.37 24.41
C ARG A 106 -1.81 -11.56 25.22
N LEU A 107 -2.09 -12.79 25.67
CA LEU A 107 -3.32 -13.10 26.42
C LEU A 107 -3.34 -12.47 27.81
N GLN A 108 -2.17 -12.35 28.45
CA GLN A 108 -2.06 -11.65 29.73
C GLN A 108 -2.38 -10.17 29.55
N LEU A 109 -1.86 -9.52 28.51
CA LEU A 109 -2.19 -8.14 28.20
C LEU A 109 -3.71 -7.95 28.04
N TYR A 110 -4.38 -8.81 27.28
CA TYR A 110 -5.84 -8.74 27.10
C TYR A 110 -6.59 -8.87 28.42
N TRP A 111 -6.21 -9.85 29.24
CA TRP A 111 -6.82 -10.03 30.56
C TRP A 111 -6.61 -8.83 31.47
N GLU A 112 -5.40 -8.27 31.53
CA GLU A 112 -5.11 -7.11 32.38
C GLU A 112 -5.92 -5.88 31.96
N CYS A 113 -6.09 -5.67 30.65
CA CYS A 113 -6.95 -4.62 30.13
C CYS A 113 -8.43 -4.83 30.52
N ILE A 114 -8.96 -6.04 30.36
CA ILE A 114 -10.33 -6.38 30.76
C ILE A 114 -10.51 -6.21 32.27
N ASN A 115 -9.57 -6.69 33.08
CA ASN A 115 -9.63 -6.64 34.53
C ASN A 115 -9.56 -5.20 35.06
N MET A 116 -8.72 -4.36 34.44
CA MET A 116 -8.63 -2.94 34.78
C MET A 116 -9.97 -2.22 34.54
N LEU A 117 -10.68 -2.55 33.45
CA LEU A 117 -12.01 -2.00 33.14
C LEU A 117 -13.12 -2.56 34.05
N LEU A 118 -13.06 -3.85 34.38
CA LEU A 118 -14.08 -4.54 35.20
C LEU A 118 -14.12 -4.07 36.65
N ASN A 119 -12.95 -3.90 37.27
CA ASN A 119 -12.85 -3.87 38.73
C ASN A 119 -12.15 -2.60 39.25
N ARG A 120 -11.10 -2.13 38.56
CA ARG A 120 -10.22 -1.09 39.12
C ARG A 120 -10.70 0.35 38.89
N ARG A 121 -11.67 0.56 38.00
CA ARG A 121 -12.25 1.89 37.72
C ARG A 121 -13.15 2.41 38.85
N ASP A 122 -13.72 1.51 39.65
CA ASP A 122 -14.72 1.85 40.67
C ASP A 122 -14.10 2.04 42.06
N GLU A 123 -13.15 1.20 42.45
CA GLU A 123 -12.43 1.29 43.73
C GLU A 123 -11.60 2.58 43.84
N GLY A 124 -10.97 3.01 42.74
CA GLY A 124 -10.11 4.20 42.71
C GLY A 124 -10.84 5.54 42.87
N ARG A 125 -12.18 5.59 42.71
CA ARG A 125 -12.95 6.85 42.69
C ARG A 125 -13.75 7.15 43.96
N LYS A 126 -13.77 6.26 44.96
CA LYS A 126 -14.56 6.42 46.20
C LYS A 126 -16.01 6.90 45.93
N ILE A 127 -16.62 6.45 44.82
CA ILE A 127 -17.96 6.89 44.42
C ILE A 127 -18.99 6.22 45.35
N LYS A 128 -19.90 7.02 45.91
CA LYS A 128 -21.06 6.49 46.65
C LYS A 128 -21.95 5.72 45.68
N LEU A 129 -22.03 4.40 45.84
CA LEU A 129 -22.90 3.53 45.07
C LEU A 129 -24.37 3.82 45.45
N ASP A 130 -25.13 4.44 44.56
CA ASP A 130 -26.60 4.51 44.65
C ASP A 130 -27.22 3.16 44.28
N ASP A 131 -28.55 3.05 44.25
CA ASP A 131 -29.26 1.80 43.92
C ASP A 131 -29.35 1.55 42.40
N THR A 132 -28.76 2.43 41.59
CA THR A 132 -28.73 2.34 40.12
C THR A 132 -27.92 1.14 39.65
N TYR A 133 -26.86 0.77 40.38
CA TYR A 133 -25.96 -0.33 40.02
C TYR A 133 -26.05 -1.50 41.02
N PRO A 134 -25.85 -2.74 40.54
CA PRO A 134 -25.95 -3.93 41.40
C PRO A 134 -24.84 -3.94 42.46
N ARG A 135 -25.22 -4.06 43.74
CA ARG A 135 -24.27 -4.21 44.85
C ARG A 135 -23.93 -5.68 45.09
N GLY A 136 -22.67 -5.96 45.44
CA GLY A 136 -22.23 -7.29 45.88
C GLY A 136 -21.84 -8.28 44.78
N LEU A 137 -21.77 -7.86 43.51
CA LEU A 137 -21.20 -8.69 42.44
C LEU A 137 -19.67 -8.75 42.57
N ASN A 138 -19.14 -9.96 42.77
CA ASN A 138 -17.71 -10.20 42.78
C ASN A 138 -17.12 -10.27 41.36
N GLU A 139 -15.79 -10.27 41.25
CA GLU A 139 -15.10 -10.27 39.96
C GLU A 139 -15.44 -11.49 39.09
N ALA A 140 -15.60 -12.67 39.71
CA ALA A 140 -15.93 -13.91 39.00
C ALA A 140 -17.33 -13.83 38.37
N GLN A 141 -18.32 -13.33 39.12
CA GLN A 141 -19.70 -13.16 38.63
C GLN A 141 -19.79 -12.15 37.49
N LYS A 142 -19.08 -11.01 37.58
CA LYS A 142 -19.03 -10.04 36.47
C LYS A 142 -18.39 -10.66 35.23
N THR A 143 -17.33 -11.43 35.42
CA THR A 143 -16.63 -12.10 34.32
C THR A 143 -17.54 -13.12 33.63
N GLU A 144 -18.26 -13.94 34.40
CA GLU A 144 -19.21 -14.95 33.90
C GLU A 144 -20.30 -14.32 33.04
N LEU A 145 -20.91 -13.22 33.51
CA LEU A 145 -21.95 -12.51 32.76
C LEU A 145 -21.44 -11.98 31.41
N LEU A 146 -20.23 -11.39 31.37
CA LEU A 146 -19.65 -10.93 30.10
C LEU A 146 -19.27 -12.09 29.17
N GLN A 147 -18.75 -13.19 29.73
CA GLN A 147 -18.40 -14.39 28.99
C GLN A 147 -19.60 -15.01 28.30
N SER A 148 -20.73 -15.16 29.01
CA SER A 148 -21.95 -15.73 28.44
C SER A 148 -22.52 -14.87 27.31
N LEU A 149 -22.51 -13.54 27.45
CA LEU A 149 -22.93 -12.62 26.39
C LEU A 149 -21.99 -12.68 25.17
N ALA A 150 -20.67 -12.70 25.40
CA ALA A 150 -19.68 -12.78 24.33
C ALA A 150 -19.86 -14.07 23.50
N LEU A 151 -20.04 -15.20 24.18
CA LEU A 151 -20.27 -16.49 23.54
C LEU A 151 -21.60 -16.52 22.77
N LYS A 152 -22.66 -15.91 23.31
CA LYS A 152 -23.95 -15.78 22.63
C LYS A 152 -23.84 -14.99 21.32
N LEU A 153 -23.16 -13.84 21.31
CA LEU A 153 -22.95 -13.05 20.10
C LEU A 153 -22.18 -13.86 19.03
N MET A 154 -21.17 -14.61 19.45
CA MET A 154 -20.39 -15.49 18.57
C MET A 154 -21.26 -16.63 17.99
N ARG A 155 -22.08 -17.29 18.81
CA ARG A 155 -23.03 -18.34 18.37
C ARG A 155 -24.06 -17.80 17.37
N LEU A 156 -24.51 -16.56 17.56
CA LEU A 156 -25.47 -15.89 16.66
C LEU A 156 -24.83 -15.32 15.39
N ASN A 157 -23.50 -15.33 15.28
CA ASN A 157 -22.76 -14.64 14.21
C ASN A 157 -23.14 -13.15 14.09
N ARG A 158 -23.17 -12.45 15.23
CA ARG A 158 -23.52 -11.03 15.33
C ARG A 158 -22.44 -10.24 16.06
N SER A 159 -22.24 -8.98 15.65
CA SER A 159 -21.38 -8.00 16.33
C SER A 159 -22.10 -7.24 17.45
N ASP A 160 -23.43 -7.20 17.38
CA ASP A 160 -24.31 -6.46 18.28
C ASP A 160 -25.60 -7.24 18.59
N LEU A 161 -26.34 -6.76 19.58
CA LEU A 161 -27.67 -7.27 19.93
C LEU A 161 -28.56 -6.15 20.44
N GLU A 162 -29.87 -6.28 20.24
CA GLU A 162 -30.87 -5.37 20.80
C GLU A 162 -30.75 -5.30 22.34
N ALA A 163 -30.82 -4.09 22.92
CA ALA A 163 -30.65 -3.86 24.34
C ALA A 163 -31.59 -4.71 25.20
N GLU A 164 -32.87 -4.81 24.84
CA GLU A 164 -33.85 -5.66 25.53
C GLU A 164 -33.46 -7.16 25.53
N ARG A 165 -32.81 -7.64 24.46
CA ARG A 165 -32.34 -9.03 24.38
C ARG A 165 -31.06 -9.26 25.16
N VAL A 166 -30.23 -8.23 25.34
CA VAL A 166 -29.09 -8.25 26.26
C VAL A 166 -29.58 -8.27 27.70
N GLU A 167 -30.58 -7.46 28.04
CA GLU A 167 -31.22 -7.47 29.36
C GLU A 167 -31.84 -8.83 29.67
N SER A 168 -32.64 -9.35 28.75
CA SER A 168 -33.25 -10.68 28.87
C SER A 168 -32.20 -11.80 28.99
N HIS A 169 -31.05 -11.63 28.33
CA HIS A 169 -29.92 -12.56 28.47
C HIS A 169 -29.39 -12.55 29.91
N PHE A 170 -29.08 -11.37 30.44
CA PHE A 170 -28.58 -11.25 31.81
C PHE A 170 -29.62 -11.69 32.86
N ASP A 171 -30.90 -11.41 32.66
CA ASP A 171 -31.96 -11.91 33.55
C ASP A 171 -32.01 -13.44 33.61
N LEU A 172 -31.70 -14.13 32.50
CA LEU A 172 -31.61 -15.59 32.49
C LEU A 172 -30.36 -16.08 33.21
N GLU A 173 -29.20 -15.45 32.97
CA GLU A 173 -27.94 -15.83 33.62
C GLU A 173 -27.97 -15.59 35.14
N LEU A 174 -28.59 -14.50 35.59
CA LEU A 174 -28.71 -14.17 37.01
C LEU A 174 -29.50 -15.23 37.79
N LYS A 175 -30.41 -15.98 37.14
CA LYS A 175 -31.11 -17.11 37.79
C LYS A 175 -30.17 -18.25 38.16
N ASN A 176 -29.03 -18.36 37.47
CA ASN A 176 -28.03 -19.39 37.68
C ASN A 176 -26.90 -18.93 38.61
N ILE A 177 -26.88 -17.65 39.01
CA ILE A 177 -25.85 -17.08 39.89
C ILE A 177 -26.45 -16.87 41.29
N SER A 178 -25.75 -17.36 42.32
CA SER A 178 -26.14 -17.12 43.71
C SER A 178 -25.90 -15.66 44.10
N LEU A 179 -26.96 -14.88 44.27
CA LEU A 179 -26.92 -13.47 44.70
C LEU A 179 -27.84 -13.22 45.92
N PRO A 180 -27.43 -12.37 46.87
CA PRO A 180 -28.24 -12.01 48.03
C PRO A 180 -29.35 -10.96 47.77
N ALA A 181 -29.44 -10.39 46.55
CA ALA A 181 -30.40 -9.32 46.20
C ALA A 181 -31.01 -9.52 44.79
N THR A 182 -32.19 -8.92 44.54
CA THR A 182 -32.86 -8.90 43.23
C THR A 182 -32.19 -7.91 42.28
N VAL A 183 -31.17 -8.37 41.55
CA VAL A 183 -30.52 -7.63 40.47
C VAL A 183 -31.25 -7.91 39.15
N THR A 184 -31.42 -6.89 38.31
CA THR A 184 -32.03 -7.01 36.97
C THR A 184 -31.00 -6.99 35.86
N GLY A 185 -31.33 -7.58 34.70
CA GLY A 185 -30.49 -7.58 33.51
C GLY A 185 -30.20 -6.17 32.98
N LYS A 186 -31.14 -5.23 33.13
CA LYS A 186 -30.92 -3.80 32.86
C LYS A 186 -29.82 -3.20 33.73
N GLN A 187 -29.83 -3.46 35.03
CA GLN A 187 -28.77 -2.99 35.93
C GLN A 187 -27.40 -3.59 35.58
N ILE A 188 -27.35 -4.84 35.10
CA ILE A 188 -26.11 -5.47 34.59
C ILE A 188 -25.64 -4.79 33.30
N ARG A 189 -26.54 -4.57 32.35
CA ARG A 189 -26.23 -3.86 31.10
C ARG A 189 -25.67 -2.47 31.39
N ASP A 190 -26.35 -1.69 32.22
CA ASP A 190 -25.96 -0.33 32.59
C ASP A 190 -24.60 -0.33 33.32
N LEU A 191 -24.34 -1.31 34.19
CA LEU A 191 -23.01 -1.50 34.79
C LEU A 191 -21.92 -1.66 33.72
N PHE A 192 -22.11 -2.53 32.72
CA PHE A 192 -21.08 -2.80 31.73
C PHE A 192 -20.91 -1.71 30.67
N VAL A 193 -21.98 -0.97 30.37
CA VAL A 193 -21.96 0.17 29.43
C VAL A 193 -21.42 1.42 30.12
N ASP A 194 -22.02 1.84 31.23
CA ASP A 194 -21.74 3.15 31.84
C ASP A 194 -20.49 3.12 32.73
N ARG A 195 -20.26 2.02 33.47
CA ARG A 195 -19.19 1.93 34.46
C ARG A 195 -17.96 1.23 33.89
N ALA A 196 -18.10 -0.04 33.51
CA ALA A 196 -16.96 -0.82 33.02
C ALA A 196 -16.48 -0.31 31.65
N GLY A 197 -17.39 0.13 30.79
CA GLY A 197 -17.07 0.54 29.41
C GLY A 197 -16.58 -0.63 28.54
N LEU A 198 -16.93 -1.86 28.91
CA LEU A 198 -16.64 -3.07 28.13
C LEU A 198 -17.73 -3.37 27.10
N LEU A 199 -18.94 -2.87 27.34
CA LEU A 199 -20.01 -2.79 26.37
C LEU A 199 -20.23 -1.34 25.96
N ARG A 200 -20.84 -1.13 24.79
CA ARG A 200 -21.24 0.21 24.32
C ARG A 200 -22.61 0.15 23.70
N GLU A 201 -23.24 1.31 23.64
CA GLU A 201 -24.46 1.56 22.88
C GLU A 201 -24.15 2.53 21.73
N PRO A 202 -23.55 2.06 20.62
CA PRO A 202 -23.16 2.94 19.51
C PRO A 202 -24.36 3.61 18.83
N VAL A 203 -25.51 2.93 18.84
CA VAL A 203 -26.80 3.43 18.39
C VAL A 203 -27.82 3.08 19.45
N VAL A 204 -28.78 3.98 19.68
CA VAL A 204 -29.86 3.78 20.65
C VAL A 204 -30.52 2.41 20.44
N GLY A 205 -30.52 1.59 21.49
CA GLY A 205 -31.09 0.25 21.54
C GLY A 205 -30.21 -0.88 21.00
N GLN A 206 -28.96 -0.63 20.59
CA GLN A 206 -28.03 -1.66 20.11
C GLN A 206 -26.78 -1.72 20.98
N ILE A 207 -26.44 -2.91 21.47
CA ILE A 207 -25.31 -3.13 22.37
C ILE A 207 -24.24 -3.97 21.68
N ASP A 208 -22.99 -3.49 21.71
CA ASP A 208 -21.81 -4.20 21.24
C ASP A 208 -20.70 -4.26 22.31
N PHE A 209 -19.65 -5.05 22.05
CA PHE A 209 -18.43 -4.99 22.84
C PHE A 209 -17.59 -3.78 22.42
N ALA A 210 -16.97 -3.13 23.41
CA ALA A 210 -16.09 -1.99 23.17
C ALA A 210 -14.92 -2.30 22.23
N HIS A 211 -14.48 -3.56 22.22
CA HIS A 211 -13.48 -4.05 21.27
C HIS A 211 -13.67 -5.54 20.96
N ARG A 212 -13.55 -5.91 19.68
CA ARG A 212 -13.72 -7.28 19.19
C ARG A 212 -12.79 -8.29 19.87
N THR A 213 -11.54 -7.92 20.12
CA THR A 213 -10.57 -8.80 20.81
C THR A 213 -11.03 -9.19 22.23
N PHE A 214 -11.74 -8.31 22.94
CA PHE A 214 -12.27 -8.64 24.26
C PHE A 214 -13.43 -9.63 24.16
N GLN A 215 -14.34 -9.42 23.19
CA GLN A 215 -15.39 -10.38 22.87
C GLN A 215 -14.80 -11.75 22.52
N GLU A 216 -13.81 -11.80 21.64
CA GLU A 216 -13.16 -13.04 21.19
C GLU A 216 -12.46 -13.77 22.35
N TYR A 217 -11.80 -13.03 23.24
CA TYR A 217 -11.16 -13.56 24.44
C TYR A 217 -12.18 -14.14 25.42
N LEU A 218 -13.23 -13.38 25.74
CA LEU A 218 -14.27 -13.79 26.68
C LEU A 218 -15.07 -14.97 26.14
N ALA A 219 -15.42 -14.98 24.85
CA ALA A 219 -16.10 -16.10 24.21
C ALA A 219 -15.24 -17.37 24.17
N ALA A 220 -13.93 -17.24 23.89
CA ALA A 220 -13.01 -18.37 23.93
C ALA A 220 -12.90 -18.98 25.34
N LYS A 221 -12.84 -18.13 26.37
CA LYS A 221 -12.81 -18.56 27.76
C LYS A 221 -14.12 -19.25 28.17
N ALA A 222 -15.26 -18.64 27.85
CA ALA A 222 -16.59 -19.20 28.09
C ALA A 222 -16.74 -20.61 27.48
N ALA A 223 -16.36 -20.77 26.21
CA ALA A 223 -16.47 -22.06 25.51
C ALA A 223 -15.58 -23.16 26.13
N LEU A 224 -14.46 -22.79 26.75
CA LEU A 224 -13.59 -23.73 27.48
C LEU A 224 -14.15 -24.06 28.87
N ASP A 225 -14.67 -23.05 29.58
CA ASP A 225 -15.22 -23.21 30.93
C ASP A 225 -16.52 -24.05 30.91
N GLU A 226 -17.33 -23.98 29.83
CA GLU A 226 -18.49 -24.84 29.57
C GLU A 226 -18.14 -26.30 29.14
N ASP A 227 -16.85 -26.70 29.15
CA ASP A 227 -16.33 -27.97 28.58
C ASP A 227 -16.74 -28.20 27.11
N SER A 228 -17.02 -27.11 26.39
CA SER A 228 -17.51 -27.10 25.00
C SER A 228 -16.38 -27.04 23.97
N LEU A 229 -15.24 -27.70 24.23
CA LEU A 229 -14.15 -27.76 23.25
C LEU A 229 -14.65 -28.30 21.89
N GLU A 230 -15.58 -29.26 21.89
CA GLU A 230 -16.16 -29.78 20.65
C GLU A 230 -16.89 -28.72 19.83
N GLU A 231 -17.50 -27.71 20.47
CA GLU A 231 -18.13 -26.59 19.76
C GLU A 231 -17.08 -25.77 19.01
N LEU A 232 -15.97 -25.42 19.68
CA LEU A 232 -14.84 -24.73 19.05
C LEU A 232 -14.27 -25.54 17.88
N LEU A 233 -14.17 -26.86 18.04
CA LEU A 233 -13.69 -27.77 17.00
C LEU A 233 -14.62 -27.83 15.77
N GLN A 234 -15.92 -27.65 15.95
CA GLN A 234 -16.88 -27.56 14.84
C GLN A 234 -16.79 -26.23 14.09
N LYS A 235 -16.31 -25.17 14.75
CA LYS A 235 -16.20 -23.81 14.20
C LYS A 235 -14.85 -23.49 13.56
N VAL A 236 -13.92 -24.45 13.46
CA VAL A 236 -12.55 -24.19 12.95
C VAL A 236 -12.45 -23.69 11.51
N THR A 237 -13.50 -23.87 10.70
CA THR A 237 -13.58 -23.34 9.33
C THR A 237 -14.33 -22.01 9.23
N ASP A 238 -14.90 -21.53 10.33
CA ASP A 238 -15.61 -20.27 10.42
C ASP A 238 -14.62 -19.15 10.75
N ASP A 239 -14.47 -18.19 9.83
CA ASP A 239 -13.50 -17.12 9.97
C ASP A 239 -13.82 -16.20 11.16
N GLN A 240 -15.09 -16.11 11.58
CA GLN A 240 -15.48 -15.33 12.76
C GLN A 240 -14.83 -15.87 14.04
N TRP A 241 -14.68 -17.20 14.13
CA TRP A 241 -14.17 -17.91 15.31
C TRP A 241 -12.65 -18.01 15.36
N ARG A 242 -11.96 -17.59 14.30
CA ARG A 242 -10.52 -17.77 14.14
C ARG A 242 -9.72 -17.28 15.35
N GLU A 243 -9.92 -16.03 15.77
CA GLU A 243 -9.19 -15.48 16.91
C GLU A 243 -9.60 -16.15 18.22
N SER A 244 -10.89 -16.47 18.42
CA SER A 244 -11.33 -17.23 19.59
C SER A 244 -10.66 -18.61 19.67
N ILE A 245 -10.41 -19.28 18.54
CA ILE A 245 -9.67 -20.55 18.50
C ILE A 245 -8.20 -20.36 18.88
N ILE A 246 -7.56 -19.29 18.42
CA ILE A 246 -6.18 -18.95 18.80
C ILE A 246 -6.09 -18.62 20.29
N VAL A 247 -7.03 -17.83 20.82
CA VAL A 247 -7.09 -17.53 22.26
C VAL A 247 -7.35 -18.80 23.06
N ALA A 248 -8.29 -19.63 22.64
CA ALA A 248 -8.61 -20.90 23.30
C ALA A 248 -7.38 -21.82 23.36
N ALA A 249 -6.55 -21.87 22.30
CA ALA A 249 -5.31 -22.64 22.34
C ALA A 249 -4.35 -22.19 23.46
N GLY A 250 -4.33 -20.90 23.79
CA GLY A 250 -3.54 -20.37 24.89
C GLY A 250 -4.14 -20.68 26.27
N LEU A 251 -5.46 -20.49 26.42
CA LEU A 251 -6.19 -20.67 27.69
C LEU A 251 -6.44 -22.14 28.08
N ALA A 252 -6.56 -23.03 27.10
CA ALA A 252 -6.94 -24.42 27.31
C ALA A 252 -5.96 -25.20 28.21
N ARG A 253 -6.47 -26.23 28.88
CA ARG A 253 -5.63 -27.16 29.65
C ARG A 253 -4.70 -27.91 28.70
N PRO A 254 -3.53 -28.42 29.15
CA PRO A 254 -2.55 -29.05 28.26
C PRO A 254 -3.10 -30.17 27.36
N LYS A 255 -4.04 -30.99 27.87
CA LYS A 255 -4.68 -32.07 27.09
C LYS A 255 -5.62 -31.55 26.01
N GLU A 256 -6.46 -30.56 26.35
CA GLU A 256 -7.39 -29.90 25.42
C GLU A 256 -6.63 -29.18 24.30
N ARG A 257 -5.56 -28.47 24.63
CA ARG A 257 -4.68 -27.79 23.66
C ARG A 257 -4.10 -28.75 22.64
N VAL A 258 -3.55 -29.88 23.09
CA VAL A 258 -3.02 -30.91 22.17
C VAL A 258 -4.14 -31.48 21.31
N ARG A 259 -5.34 -31.69 21.87
CA ARG A 259 -6.51 -32.16 21.12
C ARG A 259 -6.92 -31.16 20.03
N LEU A 260 -6.93 -29.86 20.33
CA LEU A 260 -7.20 -28.77 19.39
C LEU A 260 -6.17 -28.73 18.25
N LEU A 261 -4.87 -28.69 18.56
CA LEU A 261 -3.79 -28.68 17.56
C LEU A 261 -3.81 -29.94 16.66
N ASN A 262 -4.09 -31.10 17.26
CA ASN A 262 -4.27 -32.34 16.51
C ASN A 262 -5.48 -32.26 15.58
N HIS A 263 -6.58 -31.67 16.01
CA HIS A 263 -7.79 -31.54 15.22
C HIS A 263 -7.58 -30.66 13.97
N LEU A 264 -6.89 -29.53 14.13
CA LEU A 264 -6.56 -28.61 13.04
C LEU A 264 -5.62 -29.26 12.00
N THR A 265 -4.79 -30.21 12.43
CA THR A 265 -3.85 -30.92 11.55
C THR A 265 -4.40 -32.25 11.01
N LYS A 266 -5.67 -32.62 11.26
CA LYS A 266 -6.23 -33.88 10.71
C LYS A 266 -6.33 -33.85 9.18
N ARG A 267 -6.14 -35.01 8.55
CA ARG A 267 -6.23 -35.18 7.09
C ARG A 267 -7.67 -35.15 6.53
N ARG A 268 -8.69 -35.18 7.38
CA ARG A 268 -10.10 -35.43 6.99
C ARG A 268 -10.82 -34.28 6.27
N TYR A 269 -10.18 -33.12 6.10
CA TYR A 269 -10.82 -31.98 5.43
C TYR A 269 -10.71 -32.10 3.92
N GLY A 270 -11.84 -32.03 3.21
CA GLY A 270 -11.94 -32.40 1.79
C GLY A 270 -11.29 -31.44 0.80
N LYS A 271 -11.28 -30.12 1.07
CA LYS A 271 -10.71 -29.12 0.15
C LYS A 271 -9.25 -28.77 0.49
N ALA A 272 -8.38 -28.74 -0.50
CA ALA A 272 -6.95 -28.43 -0.34
C ALA A 272 -6.70 -27.06 0.32
N LYS A 273 -7.41 -26.01 -0.12
CA LYS A 273 -7.33 -24.65 0.45
C LYS A 273 -7.73 -24.63 1.94
N THR A 274 -8.82 -25.31 2.30
CA THR A 274 -9.25 -25.45 3.70
C THR A 274 -8.22 -26.20 4.54
N LYS A 275 -7.61 -27.26 4.00
CA LYS A 275 -6.55 -27.99 4.71
C LYS A 275 -5.32 -27.12 4.97
N LYS A 276 -4.92 -26.30 3.98
CA LYS A 276 -3.82 -25.33 4.12
C LYS A 276 -4.14 -24.27 5.17
N TYR A 277 -5.34 -23.66 5.09
CA TYR A 277 -5.84 -22.71 6.10
C TYR A 277 -5.80 -23.28 7.52
N LEU A 278 -6.35 -24.48 7.74
CA LEU A 278 -6.39 -25.09 9.08
C LEU A 278 -5.00 -25.43 9.62
N HIS A 279 -4.06 -25.82 8.76
CA HIS A 279 -2.67 -26.02 9.18
C HIS A 279 -2.00 -24.69 9.57
N LEU A 280 -2.25 -23.61 8.84
CA LEU A 280 -1.74 -22.27 9.16
C LEU A 280 -2.42 -21.69 10.42
N LEU A 281 -3.69 -22.01 10.66
CA LEU A 281 -4.37 -21.72 11.93
C LEU A 281 -3.72 -22.47 13.10
N ALA A 282 -3.32 -23.74 12.90
CA ALA A 282 -2.58 -24.48 13.91
C ALA A 282 -1.22 -23.83 14.23
N VAL A 283 -0.54 -23.24 13.24
CA VAL A 283 0.68 -22.44 13.46
C VAL A 283 0.36 -21.20 14.29
N ALA A 284 -0.69 -20.45 13.94
CA ALA A 284 -1.12 -19.28 14.71
C ALA A 284 -1.46 -19.62 16.17
N CYS A 285 -2.08 -20.77 16.43
CA CYS A 285 -2.34 -21.26 17.79
C CYS A 285 -1.06 -21.51 18.61
N LEU A 286 0.11 -21.71 17.99
CA LEU A 286 1.37 -21.88 18.72
C LEU A 286 1.87 -20.59 19.37
N GLU A 287 1.46 -19.42 18.84
CA GLU A 287 1.86 -18.10 19.33
C GLU A 287 1.34 -17.85 20.76
N THR A 288 0.09 -18.23 21.02
CA THR A 288 -0.57 -18.04 22.33
C THR A 288 -0.38 -19.24 23.27
N ALA A 289 0.02 -20.39 22.74
CA ALA A 289 0.15 -21.62 23.49
C ALA A 289 1.37 -21.64 24.41
N THR A 290 1.16 -21.32 25.68
CA THR A 290 2.20 -21.27 26.74
C THR A 290 2.99 -22.57 26.93
N LYS A 291 2.35 -23.73 26.74
CA LYS A 291 3.01 -25.04 26.86
C LYS A 291 2.49 -26.03 25.83
N VAL A 292 3.35 -26.41 24.89
CA VAL A 292 3.11 -27.46 23.88
C VAL A 292 4.27 -28.44 23.95
N ASP A 293 3.98 -29.74 23.87
CA ASP A 293 5.06 -30.73 23.80
C ASP A 293 5.87 -30.57 22.50
N PRO A 294 7.21 -30.74 22.52
CA PRO A 294 8.05 -30.51 21.35
C PRO A 294 7.61 -31.32 20.11
N LYS A 295 7.18 -32.57 20.29
CA LYS A 295 6.74 -33.43 19.18
C LYS A 295 5.51 -32.86 18.45
N THR A 296 4.56 -32.31 19.19
CA THR A 296 3.39 -31.64 18.60
C THR A 296 3.80 -30.36 17.87
N ARG A 297 4.69 -29.54 18.47
CA ARG A 297 5.20 -28.31 17.83
C ARG A 297 5.92 -28.60 16.51
N ASP A 298 6.86 -29.54 16.53
CA ASP A 298 7.62 -29.96 15.34
C ASP A 298 6.68 -30.46 14.24
N ARG A 299 5.68 -31.29 14.59
CA ARG A 299 4.72 -31.80 13.61
C ARG A 299 3.91 -30.68 12.94
N VAL A 300 3.54 -29.64 13.67
CA VAL A 300 2.83 -28.48 13.11
C VAL A 300 3.76 -27.72 12.15
N LEU A 301 4.97 -27.40 12.59
CA LEU A 301 5.94 -26.61 11.81
C LEU A 301 6.47 -27.36 10.57
N THR A 302 6.86 -28.63 10.68
CA THR A 302 7.32 -29.44 9.54
C THR A 302 6.24 -29.59 8.45
N ARG A 303 4.96 -29.56 8.83
CA ARG A 303 3.88 -29.55 7.84
C ARG A 303 3.67 -28.18 7.22
N ALA A 304 3.81 -27.12 8.02
CA ALA A 304 3.74 -25.75 7.52
C ALA A 304 4.84 -25.45 6.51
N GLU A 305 6.05 -25.98 6.72
CA GLU A 305 7.17 -25.83 5.79
C GLU A 305 6.85 -26.33 4.38
N LYS A 306 6.09 -27.43 4.26
CA LYS A 306 5.65 -27.98 2.96
C LYS A 306 4.60 -27.13 2.24
N LEU A 307 4.07 -26.11 2.90
CA LEU A 307 3.10 -25.17 2.34
C LEU A 307 3.78 -23.89 1.80
N LEU A 308 5.10 -23.77 1.96
CA LEU A 308 5.92 -22.63 1.58
C LEU A 308 6.86 -22.99 0.40
N PRO A 309 7.25 -22.00 -0.42
CA PRO A 309 6.80 -20.60 -0.41
C PRO A 309 5.32 -20.46 -0.85
N PRO A 310 4.65 -19.32 -0.56
CA PRO A 310 3.32 -19.04 -1.10
C PRO A 310 3.35 -19.03 -2.64
N LYS A 311 2.29 -19.51 -3.29
CA LYS A 311 2.24 -19.67 -4.76
C LYS A 311 1.48 -18.58 -5.49
N ASP A 312 0.57 -17.90 -4.80
CA ASP A 312 -0.30 -16.85 -5.31
C ASP A 312 -0.55 -15.81 -4.20
N ASP A 313 -1.19 -14.69 -4.56
CA ASP A 313 -1.43 -13.57 -3.63
C ASP A 313 -2.43 -13.93 -2.52
N ASP A 314 -3.38 -14.83 -2.83
CA ASP A 314 -4.32 -15.42 -1.87
C ASP A 314 -3.55 -16.19 -0.78
N GLU A 315 -2.53 -16.96 -1.18
CA GLU A 315 -1.67 -17.69 -0.26
C GLU A 315 -0.75 -16.77 0.54
N VAL A 316 -0.27 -15.66 -0.01
CA VAL A 316 0.49 -14.65 0.75
C VAL A 316 -0.32 -14.17 1.96
N THR A 317 -1.56 -13.73 1.73
CA THR A 317 -2.44 -13.30 2.83
C THR A 317 -2.76 -14.44 3.78
N MET A 318 -3.02 -15.65 3.28
CA MET A 318 -3.33 -16.80 4.13
C MET A 318 -2.14 -17.19 5.03
N VAL A 319 -0.91 -17.15 4.51
CA VAL A 319 0.31 -17.46 5.26
C VAL A 319 0.62 -16.35 6.26
N ALA A 320 0.46 -15.08 5.88
CA ALA A 320 0.70 -13.95 6.79
C ALA A 320 -0.19 -14.01 8.04
N ARG A 321 -1.43 -14.50 7.91
CA ARG A 321 -2.34 -14.72 9.05
C ARG A 321 -1.80 -15.72 10.08
N ALA A 322 -0.83 -16.58 9.74
CA ALA A 322 -0.21 -17.51 10.68
C ALA A 322 0.64 -16.82 11.77
N GLY A 323 0.94 -15.52 11.61
CA GLY A 323 1.61 -14.71 12.62
C GLY A 323 3.11 -14.98 12.72
N ASN A 324 3.74 -14.56 13.83
CA ASN A 324 5.19 -14.57 13.95
C ASN A 324 5.82 -15.99 13.89
N GLU A 325 5.07 -17.01 14.27
CA GLU A 325 5.53 -18.41 14.32
C GLU A 325 5.87 -18.99 12.93
N ILE A 326 5.34 -18.42 11.84
CA ILE A 326 5.69 -18.88 10.48
C ILE A 326 7.00 -18.26 9.97
N VAL A 327 7.45 -17.14 10.55
CA VAL A 327 8.58 -16.34 10.05
C VAL A 327 9.87 -17.17 9.90
N PRO A 328 10.26 -18.05 10.84
CA PRO A 328 11.48 -18.86 10.69
C PRO A 328 11.48 -19.77 9.45
N LEU A 329 10.30 -20.12 8.91
CA LEU A 329 10.14 -20.96 7.73
C LEU A 329 10.11 -20.15 6.42
N LEU A 330 10.03 -18.82 6.49
CA LEU A 330 10.04 -17.89 5.35
C LEU A 330 11.44 -17.34 5.03
N LYS A 331 12.49 -17.83 5.69
CA LYS A 331 13.87 -17.44 5.43
C LYS A 331 14.24 -17.60 3.96
N TYR A 332 15.08 -16.70 3.48
CA TYR A 332 15.61 -16.76 2.13
C TYR A 332 16.34 -18.09 1.89
N LYS A 333 16.15 -18.68 0.71
CA LYS A 333 16.87 -19.85 0.25
C LYS A 333 17.46 -19.51 -1.12
N SER A 334 18.73 -19.86 -1.34
CA SER A 334 19.48 -19.52 -2.55
C SER A 334 18.91 -20.09 -3.85
N HIS A 335 18.00 -21.06 -3.78
CA HIS A 335 17.31 -21.65 -4.93
C HIS A 335 15.93 -21.03 -5.22
N TYR A 336 15.50 -20.03 -4.45
CA TYR A 336 14.24 -19.35 -4.72
C TYR A 336 14.32 -18.53 -6.00
N SER A 337 13.31 -18.68 -6.85
CA SER A 337 13.06 -17.74 -7.94
C SER A 337 12.68 -16.36 -7.41
N ALA A 338 12.75 -15.35 -8.27
CA ALA A 338 12.35 -13.99 -7.92
C ALA A 338 10.87 -13.88 -7.49
N ASP A 339 9.96 -14.65 -8.12
CA ASP A 339 8.53 -14.68 -7.76
C ASP A 339 8.31 -15.32 -6.37
N GLU A 340 9.00 -16.44 -6.07
CA GLU A 340 8.94 -17.08 -4.75
C GLU A 340 9.48 -16.15 -3.66
N ALA A 341 10.63 -15.50 -3.92
CA ALA A 341 11.20 -14.53 -2.99
C ALA A 341 10.29 -13.30 -2.80
N TYR A 342 9.71 -12.76 -3.88
CA TYR A 342 8.72 -11.68 -3.86
C TYR A 342 7.55 -12.02 -2.92
N ARG A 343 6.97 -13.21 -3.06
CA ARG A 343 5.83 -13.65 -2.24
C ARG A 343 6.21 -13.85 -0.77
N CYS A 344 7.40 -14.37 -0.49
CA CYS A 344 7.91 -14.47 0.88
C CYS A 344 8.09 -13.09 1.51
N ILE A 345 8.65 -12.12 0.78
CA ILE A 345 8.83 -10.74 1.24
C ILE A 345 7.48 -10.09 1.53
N GLU A 346 6.51 -10.18 0.61
CA GLU A 346 5.16 -9.64 0.84
C GLU A 346 4.50 -10.26 2.08
N THR A 347 4.72 -11.56 2.30
CA THR A 347 4.24 -12.25 3.50
C THR A 347 4.89 -11.69 4.77
N LEU A 348 6.21 -11.50 4.77
CA LEU A 348 6.96 -10.94 5.90
C LEU A 348 6.56 -9.50 6.19
N VAL A 349 6.35 -8.68 5.16
CA VAL A 349 5.84 -7.31 5.27
C VAL A 349 4.43 -7.29 5.85
N GLN A 350 3.53 -8.20 5.44
CA GLN A 350 2.18 -8.30 6.02
C GLN A 350 2.21 -8.76 7.49
N ILE A 351 3.16 -9.63 7.87
CA ILE A 351 3.34 -10.04 9.28
C ILE A 351 3.81 -8.85 10.13
N GLY A 352 4.81 -8.09 9.67
CA GLY A 352 5.17 -6.80 10.26
C GLY A 352 5.78 -6.87 11.68
N THR A 353 6.39 -8.00 12.04
CA THR A 353 7.10 -8.20 13.32
C THR A 353 8.59 -7.90 13.19
N ASN A 354 9.30 -7.69 14.30
CA ASN A 354 10.76 -7.48 14.27
C ASN A 354 11.50 -8.69 13.68
N THR A 355 11.09 -9.91 14.00
CA THR A 355 11.68 -11.12 13.41
C THR A 355 11.45 -11.18 11.89
N ALA A 356 10.29 -10.71 11.41
CA ALA A 356 10.05 -10.62 9.97
C ALA A 356 10.98 -9.60 9.31
N MET A 357 11.20 -8.45 9.95
CA MET A 357 12.16 -7.43 9.51
C MET A 357 13.59 -7.98 9.44
N GLU A 358 14.04 -8.69 10.47
CA GLU A 358 15.36 -9.34 10.52
C GLU A 358 15.51 -10.37 9.39
N THR A 359 14.43 -11.11 9.09
CA THR A 359 14.42 -12.09 7.99
C THR A 359 14.50 -11.43 6.61
N LEU A 360 14.00 -10.20 6.44
CA LEU A 360 14.09 -9.44 5.19
C LEU A 360 15.53 -9.05 4.84
N VAL A 361 16.46 -9.02 5.79
CA VAL A 361 17.86 -8.66 5.55
C VAL A 361 18.52 -9.60 4.54
N ASP A 362 18.26 -10.91 4.64
CA ASP A 362 18.84 -11.90 3.72
C ASP A 362 18.28 -11.76 2.30
N TYR A 363 17.00 -11.41 2.17
CA TYR A 363 16.38 -11.09 0.88
C TYR A 363 16.93 -9.79 0.28
N ALA A 364 17.19 -8.78 1.10
CA ALA A 364 17.74 -7.51 0.64
C ALA A 364 19.18 -7.64 0.13
N LYS A 365 19.95 -8.60 0.65
CA LYS A 365 21.32 -8.93 0.21
C LYS A 365 21.37 -9.87 -0.98
N ALA A 366 20.26 -10.51 -1.34
CA ALA A 366 20.22 -11.46 -2.43
C ALA A 366 20.30 -10.75 -3.79
N THR A 367 20.98 -11.40 -4.73
CA THR A 367 21.06 -10.98 -6.13
C THR A 367 20.23 -11.91 -7.00
N PHE A 368 19.42 -11.35 -7.88
CA PHE A 368 18.58 -12.08 -8.82
C PHE A 368 19.08 -11.91 -10.26
N GLU A 369 18.68 -12.82 -11.16
CA GLU A 369 19.26 -12.95 -12.51
C GLU A 369 19.08 -11.71 -13.39
N SER A 370 17.95 -11.02 -13.27
CA SER A 370 17.61 -9.84 -14.09
C SER A 370 17.38 -8.57 -13.27
N GLU A 371 17.60 -7.40 -13.89
CA GLU A 371 17.26 -6.11 -13.27
C GLU A 371 15.76 -6.00 -12.94
N GLN A 372 14.89 -6.65 -13.73
CA GLN A 372 13.45 -6.66 -13.52
C GLN A 372 13.06 -7.46 -12.26
N ASP A 373 13.75 -8.56 -12.01
CA ASP A 373 13.60 -9.34 -10.79
C ASP A 373 14.08 -8.54 -9.59
N GLN A 374 15.27 -7.95 -9.67
CA GLN A 374 15.82 -7.09 -8.61
C GLN A 374 14.89 -5.89 -8.31
N TYR A 375 14.29 -5.30 -9.34
CA TYR A 375 13.27 -4.26 -9.18
C TYR A 375 12.02 -4.77 -8.44
N SER A 376 11.53 -5.96 -8.77
CA SER A 376 10.34 -6.55 -8.13
C SER A 376 10.58 -6.80 -6.64
N ILE A 377 11.78 -7.26 -6.29
CA ILE A 377 12.24 -7.45 -4.90
C ILE A 377 12.37 -6.11 -4.18
N GLY A 378 13.04 -5.12 -4.78
CA GLY A 378 13.17 -3.77 -4.23
C GLY A 378 11.81 -3.09 -4.02
N ARG A 379 10.82 -3.36 -4.87
CA ARG A 379 9.44 -2.90 -4.72
C ARG A 379 8.72 -3.57 -3.55
N ALA A 380 8.85 -4.90 -3.40
CA ALA A 380 8.24 -5.64 -2.30
C ALA A 380 8.80 -5.18 -0.94
N ILE A 381 10.12 -5.07 -0.83
CA ILE A 381 10.79 -4.56 0.38
C ILE A 381 10.41 -3.08 0.60
N GLY A 382 10.30 -2.28 -0.46
CA GLY A 382 9.83 -0.90 -0.37
C GLY A 382 8.47 -0.74 0.33
N ARG A 383 7.55 -1.72 0.22
CA ARG A 383 6.24 -1.68 0.91
C ARG A 383 6.34 -1.75 2.44
N GLY A 384 7.47 -2.23 2.97
CA GLY A 384 7.73 -2.24 4.42
C GLY A 384 7.98 -0.86 5.05
N TRP A 385 8.02 0.21 4.24
CA TRP A 385 8.38 1.58 4.65
C TRP A 385 7.67 2.10 5.91
N TYR A 386 6.36 1.89 6.02
CA TYR A 386 5.54 2.32 7.17
C TYR A 386 5.12 1.16 8.09
N VAL A 387 5.60 -0.06 7.81
CA VAL A 387 5.27 -1.25 8.60
C VAL A 387 6.24 -1.41 9.77
N PHE A 388 7.54 -1.24 9.50
CA PHE A 388 8.60 -1.47 10.47
C PHE A 388 9.07 -0.18 11.13
N GLU A 389 9.80 -0.31 12.24
CA GLU A 389 10.46 0.84 12.87
C GLU A 389 11.48 1.43 11.89
N GLN A 390 11.34 2.71 11.60
CA GLN A 390 12.06 3.35 10.49
C GLN A 390 13.57 3.17 10.64
N SER A 391 14.18 3.63 11.73
CA SER A 391 15.63 3.68 11.87
C SER A 391 16.30 2.32 11.64
N ALA A 392 15.76 1.27 12.27
CA ALA A 392 16.22 -0.11 12.09
C ALA A 392 15.99 -0.61 10.66
N TYR A 393 14.82 -0.35 10.08
CA TYR A 393 14.51 -0.82 8.72
C TYR A 393 15.42 -0.20 7.66
N PHE A 394 15.66 1.10 7.74
CA PHE A 394 16.55 1.82 6.82
C PHE A 394 17.99 1.33 6.95
N SER A 395 18.49 1.19 8.17
CA SER A 395 19.90 0.85 8.42
C SER A 395 20.23 -0.62 8.19
N GLN A 396 19.28 -1.54 8.40
CA GLN A 396 19.54 -2.98 8.33
C GLN A 396 19.02 -3.64 7.06
N VAL A 397 17.91 -3.15 6.48
CA VAL A 397 17.27 -3.76 5.30
C VAL A 397 17.55 -2.93 4.06
N LEU A 398 17.08 -1.68 4.00
CA LEU A 398 17.15 -0.86 2.78
C LEU A 398 18.58 -0.45 2.40
N SER A 399 19.52 -0.42 3.36
CA SER A 399 20.95 -0.20 3.15
C SER A 399 21.64 -1.26 2.29
N ASN A 400 21.02 -2.43 2.09
CA ASN A 400 21.55 -3.48 1.22
C ASN A 400 21.02 -3.39 -0.23
N LEU A 401 20.06 -2.50 -0.49
CA LEU A 401 19.43 -2.39 -1.81
C LEU A 401 20.13 -1.33 -2.68
N GLU A 402 20.37 -1.68 -3.94
CA GLU A 402 20.75 -0.74 -5.01
C GLU A 402 19.53 -0.20 -5.78
N ILE A 403 18.41 -0.94 -5.75
CA ILE A 403 17.16 -0.61 -6.44
C ILE A 403 16.03 -0.53 -5.41
N ILE A 404 15.39 0.64 -5.31
CA ILE A 404 14.21 0.85 -4.49
C ILE A 404 13.08 1.40 -5.35
N SER A 405 11.88 0.83 -5.16
CA SER A 405 10.67 1.32 -5.81
C SER A 405 9.57 1.51 -4.79
N LEU A 406 9.08 2.75 -4.71
CA LEU A 406 7.98 3.18 -3.86
C LEU A 406 6.86 3.80 -4.70
N GLU A 407 6.79 3.44 -5.99
CA GLU A 407 5.77 3.94 -6.90
C GLU A 407 4.34 3.73 -6.35
N LYS A 408 3.45 4.69 -6.61
CA LYS A 408 2.02 4.61 -6.27
C LYS A 408 1.78 4.42 -4.76
N THR A 409 2.71 4.86 -3.92
CA THR A 409 2.54 4.89 -2.45
C THR A 409 2.15 6.29 -1.98
N GLN A 410 1.74 6.42 -0.72
CA GLN A 410 1.39 7.69 -0.08
C GLN A 410 2.60 8.40 0.56
N ILE A 411 3.83 8.02 0.18
CA ILE A 411 5.04 8.59 0.76
C ILE A 411 5.15 10.06 0.39
N SER A 412 5.47 10.88 1.38
CA SER A 412 5.75 12.32 1.25
C SER A 412 7.14 12.72 1.77
N ASP A 413 7.73 11.92 2.66
CA ASP A 413 9.04 12.19 3.26
C ASP A 413 10.07 11.12 2.87
N VAL A 414 11.13 11.57 2.19
CA VAL A 414 12.29 10.75 1.78
C VAL A 414 13.56 11.08 2.56
N SER A 415 13.46 11.85 3.64
CA SER A 415 14.59 12.14 4.56
C SER A 415 15.36 10.88 5.00
N PRO A 416 14.70 9.73 5.24
CA PRO A 416 15.42 8.50 5.57
C PRO A 416 16.34 7.96 4.46
N LEU A 417 16.13 8.32 3.19
CA LEU A 417 16.98 7.87 2.08
C LEU A 417 18.36 8.53 2.06
N LYS A 418 18.56 9.64 2.78
CA LYS A 418 19.77 10.47 2.69
C LYS A 418 21.09 9.72 2.94
N THR A 419 21.03 8.59 3.63
CA THR A 419 22.19 7.75 3.98
C THR A 419 22.40 6.55 3.05
N LEU A 420 21.48 6.29 2.12
CA LEU A 420 21.50 5.11 1.24
C LEU A 420 22.32 5.39 -0.04
N THR A 421 23.59 5.76 0.12
CA THR A 421 24.46 6.23 -0.97
C THR A 421 24.81 5.17 -2.01
N GLN A 422 24.48 3.90 -1.77
CA GLN A 422 24.64 2.78 -2.70
C GLN A 422 23.52 2.67 -3.76
N LEU A 423 22.45 3.48 -3.66
CA LEU A 423 21.33 3.42 -4.59
C LEU A 423 21.74 3.81 -6.01
N LYS A 424 21.42 2.94 -6.97
CA LYS A 424 21.57 3.17 -8.42
C LYS A 424 20.24 3.49 -9.10
N LYS A 425 19.13 2.92 -8.59
CA LYS A 425 17.79 3.12 -9.17
C LYS A 425 16.77 3.43 -8.08
N LEU A 426 16.11 4.57 -8.21
CA LEU A 426 15.08 5.02 -7.30
C LEU A 426 13.81 5.41 -8.06
N ILE A 427 12.71 4.72 -7.77
CA ILE A 427 11.41 4.95 -8.42
C ILE A 427 10.40 5.43 -7.39
N LEU A 428 9.95 6.68 -7.57
CA LEU A 428 9.05 7.42 -6.69
C LEU A 428 7.81 7.94 -7.45
N ASP A 429 7.52 7.37 -8.62
CA ASP A 429 6.40 7.79 -9.45
C ASP A 429 5.07 7.74 -8.69
N LEU A 430 4.21 8.74 -8.89
CA LEU A 430 2.85 8.83 -8.32
C LEU A 430 2.86 8.79 -6.78
N THR A 431 3.84 9.43 -6.15
CA THR A 431 3.93 9.65 -4.70
C THR A 431 3.59 11.11 -4.35
N GLN A 432 3.54 11.43 -3.05
CA GLN A 432 3.22 12.78 -2.54
C GLN A 432 4.47 13.61 -2.22
N ILE A 433 5.63 13.22 -2.77
CA ILE A 433 6.91 13.87 -2.50
C ILE A 433 6.96 15.24 -3.16
N SER A 434 7.35 16.25 -2.39
CA SER A 434 7.66 17.60 -2.87
C SER A 434 9.11 17.99 -2.60
N ASP A 435 9.66 17.57 -1.46
CA ASP A 435 11.06 17.84 -1.07
C ASP A 435 11.97 16.66 -1.42
N ILE A 436 12.95 16.92 -2.28
CA ILE A 436 13.96 15.95 -2.72
C ILE A 436 15.38 16.35 -2.30
N LEU A 437 15.54 17.35 -1.42
CA LEU A 437 16.83 17.69 -0.81
C LEU A 437 17.56 16.48 -0.19
N PRO A 438 16.86 15.50 0.44
CA PRO A 438 17.51 14.29 0.94
C PRO A 438 18.25 13.46 -0.11
N LEU A 439 17.91 13.59 -1.40
CA LEU A 439 18.50 12.80 -2.49
C LEU A 439 19.85 13.34 -2.98
N ARG A 440 20.24 14.56 -2.57
CA ARG A 440 21.41 15.28 -3.12
C ARG A 440 22.75 14.53 -3.05
N ASN A 441 22.89 13.63 -2.09
CA ASN A 441 24.13 12.90 -1.81
C ASN A 441 24.12 11.47 -2.39
N LEU A 442 23.06 11.07 -3.11
CA LEU A 442 22.93 9.74 -3.70
C LEU A 442 23.67 9.68 -5.05
N THR A 443 24.97 9.98 -5.04
CA THR A 443 25.79 10.26 -6.23
C THR A 443 26.00 9.06 -7.15
N GLN A 444 25.60 7.85 -6.72
CA GLN A 444 25.60 6.62 -7.51
C GLN A 444 24.29 6.41 -8.28
N LEU A 445 23.31 7.30 -8.16
CA LEU A 445 22.05 7.18 -8.89
C LEU A 445 22.27 7.30 -10.39
N GLU A 446 21.89 6.23 -11.10
CA GLU A 446 21.85 6.13 -12.56
C GLU A 446 20.43 6.37 -13.10
N ARG A 447 19.40 5.98 -12.32
CA ARG A 447 18.00 6.06 -12.73
C ARG A 447 17.12 6.65 -11.63
N LEU A 448 16.46 7.77 -11.93
CA LEU A 448 15.55 8.45 -11.01
C LEU A 448 14.21 8.76 -11.67
N HIS A 449 13.14 8.27 -11.05
CA HIS A 449 11.77 8.44 -11.54
C HIS A 449 10.94 9.17 -10.48
N LEU A 450 10.42 10.34 -10.85
CA LEU A 450 9.66 11.28 -10.02
C LEU A 450 8.36 11.71 -10.72
N SER A 451 7.87 10.91 -11.67
CA SER A 451 6.69 11.23 -12.47
C SER A 451 5.44 11.40 -11.61
N GLY A 452 4.68 12.47 -11.82
CA GLY A 452 3.43 12.72 -11.10
C GLY A 452 3.61 12.94 -9.59
N THR A 453 4.81 13.37 -9.17
CA THR A 453 5.08 13.88 -7.82
C THR A 453 4.76 15.39 -7.74
N GLN A 454 4.90 15.97 -6.54
CA GLN A 454 4.68 17.39 -6.29
C GLN A 454 5.97 18.22 -6.38
N VAL A 455 7.04 17.66 -6.96
CA VAL A 455 8.34 18.33 -7.12
C VAL A 455 8.20 19.54 -8.05
N THR A 456 8.75 20.68 -7.60
CA THR A 456 8.85 21.94 -8.34
C THR A 456 10.31 22.34 -8.56
N ASP A 457 11.14 22.19 -7.52
CA ASP A 457 12.58 22.42 -7.55
C ASP A 457 13.34 21.09 -7.52
N PHE A 458 14.19 20.86 -8.51
CA PHE A 458 15.09 19.71 -8.58
C PHE A 458 16.57 20.09 -8.62
N SER A 459 16.91 21.32 -8.22
CA SER A 459 18.29 21.76 -7.99
C SER A 459 19.13 20.82 -7.09
N PRO A 460 18.56 20.08 -6.11
CA PRO A 460 19.32 19.10 -5.34
C PRO A 460 19.92 17.96 -6.19
N LEU A 461 19.41 17.72 -7.40
CA LEU A 461 19.89 16.65 -8.29
C LEU A 461 21.09 17.07 -9.15
N SER A 462 21.48 18.36 -9.16
CA SER A 462 22.54 18.90 -10.03
C SER A 462 23.93 18.25 -9.86
N GLY A 463 24.17 17.60 -8.71
CA GLY A 463 25.40 16.86 -8.41
C GLY A 463 25.37 15.38 -8.79
N LEU A 464 24.24 14.85 -9.26
CA LEU A 464 24.05 13.42 -9.56
C LEU A 464 24.51 13.09 -10.98
N THR A 465 25.80 13.32 -11.26
CA THR A 465 26.38 13.29 -12.62
C THR A 465 26.41 11.90 -13.28
N GLN A 466 26.09 10.84 -12.54
CA GLN A 466 25.93 9.47 -13.05
C GLN A 466 24.51 9.19 -13.60
N LEU A 467 23.57 10.13 -13.48
CA LEU A 467 22.21 9.93 -13.97
C LEU A 467 22.18 9.72 -15.49
N GLU A 468 21.70 8.55 -15.89
CA GLU A 468 21.43 8.19 -17.28
C GLU A 468 19.93 8.34 -17.63
N VAL A 469 19.05 8.15 -16.65
CA VAL A 469 17.59 8.20 -16.81
C VAL A 469 16.97 9.12 -15.77
N LEU A 470 16.25 10.13 -16.25
CA LEU A 470 15.48 11.05 -15.41
C LEU A 470 14.06 11.22 -15.94
N ASN A 471 13.08 10.87 -15.10
CA ASN A 471 11.67 11.08 -15.40
C ASN A 471 11.05 12.08 -14.41
N LEU A 472 10.74 13.28 -14.90
CA LEU A 472 10.07 14.38 -14.18
C LEU A 472 8.68 14.66 -14.79
N SER A 473 8.12 13.76 -15.58
CA SER A 473 6.85 14.01 -16.26
C SER A 473 5.70 14.25 -15.27
N LYS A 474 4.72 15.08 -15.65
CA LYS A 474 3.57 15.44 -14.79
C LYS A 474 3.95 16.04 -13.42
N THR A 475 5.13 16.65 -13.32
CA THR A 475 5.53 17.47 -12.16
C THR A 475 5.24 18.94 -12.45
N GLN A 476 5.52 19.82 -11.49
CA GLN A 476 5.33 21.27 -11.63
C GLN A 476 6.64 22.01 -11.94
N VAL A 477 7.65 21.30 -12.44
CA VAL A 477 8.96 21.86 -12.82
C VAL A 477 8.82 22.87 -13.96
N THR A 478 9.53 23.98 -13.84
CA THR A 478 9.64 25.07 -14.83
C THR A 478 11.09 25.33 -15.20
N ASP A 479 11.98 25.49 -14.22
CA ASP A 479 13.41 25.67 -14.41
C ASP A 479 14.12 24.32 -14.55
N ILE A 480 14.80 24.11 -15.68
CA ILE A 480 15.59 22.90 -15.95
C ILE A 480 17.11 23.16 -15.96
N SER A 481 17.55 24.33 -15.47
CA SER A 481 18.97 24.66 -15.32
C SER A 481 19.82 23.60 -14.60
N PRO A 482 19.31 22.82 -13.62
CA PRO A 482 20.09 21.78 -12.97
C PRO A 482 20.54 20.64 -13.89
N LEU A 483 19.95 20.50 -15.09
CA LEU A 483 20.32 19.46 -16.05
C LEU A 483 21.69 19.69 -16.71
N ASN A 484 22.20 20.92 -16.74
CA ASN A 484 23.40 21.29 -17.51
C ASN A 484 24.67 20.48 -17.15
N ARG A 485 24.72 19.86 -15.96
CA ARG A 485 25.82 19.03 -15.46
C ARG A 485 25.59 17.53 -15.64
N LEU A 486 24.39 17.10 -16.02
CA LEU A 486 24.00 15.70 -16.10
C LEU A 486 24.32 15.11 -17.48
N THR A 487 25.58 15.22 -17.90
CA THR A 487 26.03 14.93 -19.28
C THR A 487 25.99 13.45 -19.67
N GLN A 488 25.74 12.54 -18.72
CA GLN A 488 25.52 11.11 -18.97
C GLN A 488 24.04 10.77 -19.25
N LEU A 489 23.13 11.76 -19.23
CA LEU A 489 21.72 11.52 -19.52
C LEU A 489 21.52 10.97 -20.93
N LYS A 490 20.89 9.80 -20.99
CA LYS A 490 20.46 9.12 -22.23
C LYS A 490 18.95 9.23 -22.42
N ILE A 491 18.19 9.24 -21.32
CA ILE A 491 16.72 9.27 -21.33
C ILE A 491 16.22 10.40 -20.42
N LEU A 492 15.48 11.34 -21.01
CA LEU A 492 14.86 12.45 -20.30
C LEU A 492 13.37 12.57 -20.64
N ASN A 493 12.52 12.56 -19.60
CA ASN A 493 11.09 12.79 -19.74
C ASN A 493 10.63 13.99 -18.91
N LEU A 494 10.26 15.06 -19.61
CA LEU A 494 9.70 16.30 -19.04
C LEU A 494 8.25 16.52 -19.51
N SER A 495 7.58 15.48 -20.04
CA SER A 495 6.22 15.66 -20.56
C SER A 495 5.24 16.14 -19.50
N LYS A 496 4.26 16.97 -19.90
CA LYS A 496 3.25 17.55 -18.99
C LYS A 496 3.87 18.34 -17.82
N THR A 497 4.99 19.01 -18.06
CA THR A 497 5.56 20.00 -17.15
C THR A 497 5.28 21.41 -17.68
N GLN A 498 5.74 22.43 -16.96
CA GLN A 498 5.56 23.84 -17.33
C GLN A 498 6.84 24.45 -17.96
N VAL A 499 7.72 23.61 -18.48
CA VAL A 499 8.98 24.02 -19.10
C VAL A 499 8.71 24.81 -20.39
N THR A 500 9.42 25.94 -20.53
CA THR A 500 9.42 26.83 -21.70
C THR A 500 10.81 26.99 -22.31
N ASP A 501 11.83 27.13 -21.46
CA ASP A 501 13.24 27.23 -21.89
C ASP A 501 13.91 25.86 -21.81
N ILE A 502 14.45 25.41 -22.94
CA ILE A 502 15.19 24.15 -23.05
C ILE A 502 16.69 24.34 -23.27
N SER A 503 17.20 25.57 -23.13
CA SER A 503 18.62 25.87 -23.27
C SER A 503 19.56 25.01 -22.43
N PRO A 504 19.20 24.55 -21.21
CA PRO A 504 20.06 23.66 -20.43
C PRO A 504 20.28 22.27 -21.06
N LEU A 505 19.54 21.89 -22.11
CA LEU A 505 19.70 20.61 -22.80
C LEU A 505 20.85 20.61 -23.82
N SER A 506 21.38 21.78 -24.22
CA SER A 506 22.30 21.90 -25.37
C SER A 506 23.61 21.13 -25.22
N GLY A 507 24.02 20.81 -23.98
CA GLY A 507 25.24 20.05 -23.68
C GLY A 507 25.02 18.55 -23.48
N LEU A 508 23.78 18.05 -23.56
CA LEU A 508 23.42 16.67 -23.25
C LEU A 508 23.55 15.76 -24.48
N ASN A 509 24.74 15.72 -25.06
CA ASN A 509 25.03 15.08 -26.35
C ASN A 509 24.85 13.55 -26.37
N GLN A 510 24.65 12.92 -25.20
CA GLN A 510 24.35 11.50 -25.08
C GLN A 510 22.85 11.18 -25.09
N LEU A 511 21.97 12.19 -25.15
CA LEU A 511 20.53 11.97 -25.16
C LEU A 511 20.12 11.16 -26.39
N GLU A 512 19.51 10.01 -26.12
CA GLU A 512 18.92 9.13 -27.12
C GLU A 512 17.40 9.25 -27.14
N VAL A 513 16.80 9.59 -26.00
CA VAL A 513 15.35 9.64 -25.81
C VAL A 513 14.98 10.94 -25.10
N LEU A 514 14.15 11.74 -25.76
CA LEU A 514 13.65 13.00 -25.22
C LEU A 514 12.13 13.11 -25.39
N ASN A 515 11.43 13.30 -24.28
CA ASN A 515 9.99 13.57 -24.29
C ASN A 515 9.68 14.94 -23.68
N LEU A 516 9.23 15.85 -24.54
CA LEU A 516 8.79 17.22 -24.22
C LEU A 516 7.29 17.41 -24.55
N SER A 517 6.53 16.33 -24.70
CA SER A 517 5.11 16.43 -25.05
C SER A 517 4.29 17.16 -23.98
N GLU A 518 3.26 17.88 -24.40
CA GLU A 518 2.38 18.64 -23.50
C GLU A 518 3.15 19.64 -22.61
N THR A 519 4.27 20.19 -23.09
CA THR A 519 5.00 21.33 -22.49
C THR A 519 4.64 22.65 -23.18
N GLN A 520 5.18 23.78 -22.71
CA GLN A 520 4.90 25.12 -23.25
C GLN A 520 6.05 25.65 -24.14
N ILE A 521 6.90 24.77 -24.66
CA ILE A 521 8.02 25.15 -25.54
C ILE A 521 7.49 25.70 -26.87
N THR A 522 8.16 26.74 -27.37
CA THR A 522 7.88 27.37 -28.68
C THR A 522 9.11 27.41 -29.58
N ASP A 523 10.31 27.32 -29.00
CA ASP A 523 11.58 27.20 -29.73
C ASP A 523 12.31 25.95 -29.23
N PHE A 524 12.84 25.17 -30.18
CA PHE A 524 13.66 24.01 -29.92
C PHE A 524 14.89 23.93 -30.82
N SER A 525 15.30 25.06 -31.39
CA SER A 525 16.50 25.21 -32.23
C SER A 525 17.75 24.57 -31.62
N LEU A 526 17.87 24.62 -30.29
CA LEU A 526 18.99 24.06 -29.53
C LEU A 526 19.05 22.53 -29.52
N LEU A 527 17.98 21.84 -29.94
CA LEU A 527 17.99 20.37 -30.09
C LEU A 527 18.76 19.92 -31.34
N SER A 528 19.04 20.81 -32.30
CA SER A 528 19.74 20.48 -33.56
C SER A 528 21.13 19.86 -33.37
N GLY A 529 21.77 20.08 -32.21
CA GLY A 529 23.05 19.47 -31.85
C GLY A 529 22.96 18.05 -31.26
N LEU A 530 21.77 17.57 -30.88
CA LEU A 530 21.56 16.30 -30.18
C LEU A 530 21.47 15.12 -31.15
N ASN A 531 22.52 14.91 -31.93
CA ASN A 531 22.57 13.97 -33.06
C ASN A 531 22.46 12.48 -32.66
N GLN A 532 22.49 12.16 -31.37
CA GLN A 532 22.28 10.80 -30.85
C GLN A 532 20.79 10.48 -30.60
N LEU A 533 19.89 11.45 -30.77
CA LEU A 533 18.46 11.23 -30.56
C LEU A 533 17.91 10.17 -31.50
N LYS A 534 17.34 9.12 -30.91
CA LYS A 534 16.63 8.02 -31.57
C LYS A 534 15.11 8.16 -31.40
N LEU A 535 14.65 8.73 -30.28
CA LEU A 535 13.23 8.97 -29.98
C LEU A 535 13.01 10.41 -29.54
N LEU A 536 12.15 11.12 -30.26
CA LEU A 536 11.73 12.48 -29.90
C LEU A 536 10.20 12.60 -29.90
N ASN A 537 9.65 13.06 -28.78
CA ASN A 537 8.22 13.37 -28.66
C ASN A 537 8.02 14.84 -28.32
N LEU A 538 7.42 15.57 -29.27
CA LEU A 538 7.06 16.98 -29.19
C LEU A 538 5.53 17.18 -29.32
N SER A 539 4.75 16.12 -29.18
CA SER A 539 3.30 16.17 -29.38
C SER A 539 2.62 17.14 -28.41
N ARG A 540 1.49 17.72 -28.85
CA ARG A 540 0.68 18.65 -28.06
C ARG A 540 1.47 19.86 -27.53
N THR A 541 2.46 20.30 -28.29
CA THR A 541 3.15 21.58 -28.11
C THR A 541 2.61 22.60 -29.10
N ARG A 542 3.11 23.86 -29.05
CA ARG A 542 2.69 24.93 -29.96
C ARG A 542 3.65 25.14 -31.13
N LEU A 543 4.46 24.13 -31.45
CA LEU A 543 5.49 24.21 -32.48
C LEU A 543 4.88 24.25 -33.88
N ALA A 544 5.44 25.13 -34.73
CA ALA A 544 5.08 25.27 -36.14
C ALA A 544 6.30 25.05 -37.04
N ASP A 545 7.43 25.70 -36.74
CA ASP A 545 8.70 25.48 -37.42
C ASP A 545 9.38 24.21 -36.89
N ILE A 546 9.68 23.28 -37.79
CA ILE A 546 10.43 22.05 -37.49
C ILE A 546 11.79 21.97 -38.19
N SER A 547 12.29 23.09 -38.72
CA SER A 547 13.61 23.20 -39.32
C SER A 547 14.76 22.66 -38.45
N PRO A 548 14.72 22.72 -37.10
CA PRO A 548 15.79 22.16 -36.27
C PRO A 548 15.90 20.62 -36.33
N LEU A 549 14.88 19.91 -36.83
CA LEU A 549 14.90 18.44 -36.94
C LEU A 549 15.75 17.93 -38.12
N LYS A 550 16.09 18.78 -39.09
CA LYS A 550 16.66 18.37 -40.39
C LYS A 550 17.94 17.55 -40.30
N ASP A 551 18.72 17.75 -39.23
CA ASP A 551 20.04 17.13 -39.04
C ASP A 551 19.99 15.95 -38.04
N LEU A 552 18.84 15.68 -37.40
CA LEU A 552 18.63 14.58 -36.44
C LEU A 552 18.41 13.22 -37.14
N THR A 553 19.31 12.88 -38.05
CA THR A 553 19.22 11.74 -38.97
C THR A 553 19.19 10.35 -38.32
N GLN A 554 19.50 10.25 -37.02
CA GLN A 554 19.42 9.02 -36.23
C GLN A 554 18.02 8.75 -35.64
N LEU A 555 17.08 9.69 -35.81
CA LEU A 555 15.71 9.52 -35.32
C LEU A 555 15.05 8.30 -35.95
N LYS A 556 14.62 7.37 -35.08
CA LYS A 556 13.79 6.21 -35.43
C LYS A 556 12.33 6.47 -35.13
N LEU A 557 12.03 7.22 -34.09
CA LEU A 557 10.68 7.49 -33.61
C LEU A 557 10.46 8.99 -33.42
N LEU A 558 9.52 9.57 -34.14
CA LEU A 558 9.19 10.99 -34.06
C LEU A 558 7.68 11.19 -33.88
N ASN A 559 7.29 11.91 -32.82
CA ASN A 559 5.90 12.29 -32.60
C ASN A 559 5.75 13.81 -32.59
N LEU A 560 5.03 14.32 -33.59
CA LEU A 560 4.66 15.73 -33.79
C LEU A 560 3.13 15.91 -33.74
N SER A 561 2.39 14.93 -33.23
CA SER A 561 0.93 14.98 -33.23
C SER A 561 0.39 16.17 -32.45
N ARG A 562 -0.72 16.74 -32.89
CA ARG A 562 -1.40 17.88 -32.24
C ARG A 562 -0.47 19.08 -32.05
N THR A 563 0.39 19.34 -33.03
CA THR A 563 1.21 20.56 -33.14
C THR A 563 0.63 21.48 -34.23
N GLN A 564 1.28 22.62 -34.49
CA GLN A 564 0.88 23.59 -35.51
C GLN A 564 1.69 23.44 -36.81
N VAL A 565 2.34 22.29 -37.01
CA VAL A 565 3.17 22.00 -38.18
C VAL A 565 2.34 21.98 -39.46
N THR A 566 2.84 22.68 -40.49
CA THR A 566 2.28 22.73 -41.84
C THR A 566 3.26 22.24 -42.90
N ASP A 567 4.56 22.50 -42.72
CA ASP A 567 5.64 22.07 -43.61
C ASP A 567 6.45 20.92 -42.99
N VAL A 568 6.54 19.81 -43.71
CA VAL A 568 7.34 18.64 -43.34
C VAL A 568 8.61 18.48 -44.18
N SER A 569 8.97 19.47 -45.00
CA SER A 569 10.21 19.50 -45.78
C SER A 569 11.48 19.20 -44.96
N PRO A 570 11.61 19.66 -43.68
CA PRO A 570 12.78 19.35 -42.86
C PRO A 570 12.93 17.85 -42.54
N LEU A 571 11.86 17.05 -42.63
CA LEU A 571 11.90 15.63 -42.31
C LEU A 571 12.52 14.77 -43.43
N SER A 572 12.71 15.31 -44.64
CA SER A 572 13.14 14.58 -45.83
C SER A 572 14.46 13.80 -45.70
N ARG A 573 15.31 14.19 -44.74
CA ARG A 573 16.61 13.55 -44.46
C ARG A 573 16.58 12.49 -43.36
N LEU A 574 15.45 12.30 -42.67
CA LEU A 574 15.32 11.36 -41.55
C LEU A 574 15.17 9.90 -42.01
N THR A 575 16.04 9.45 -42.92
CA THR A 575 15.94 8.16 -43.62
C THR A 575 15.94 6.92 -42.70
N GLN A 576 16.36 7.07 -41.43
CA GLN A 576 16.30 6.02 -40.40
C GLN A 576 14.97 5.98 -39.63
N CYS A 577 14.04 6.91 -39.90
CA CYS A 577 12.76 7.00 -39.22
C CYS A 577 11.89 5.77 -39.55
N GLN A 578 11.46 5.08 -38.49
CA GLN A 578 10.65 3.88 -38.53
C GLN A 578 9.19 4.16 -38.15
N GLU A 579 8.95 5.07 -37.22
CA GLU A 579 7.58 5.43 -36.83
C GLU A 579 7.44 6.96 -36.71
N LEU A 580 6.46 7.50 -37.43
CA LEU A 580 6.19 8.95 -37.53
C LEU A 580 4.71 9.23 -37.25
N ASP A 581 4.43 10.05 -36.24
CA ASP A 581 3.08 10.50 -35.90
C ASP A 581 2.94 11.99 -36.20
N LEU A 582 2.19 12.31 -37.25
CA LEU A 582 1.81 13.66 -37.69
C LEU A 582 0.31 13.90 -37.48
N SER A 583 -0.37 13.08 -36.67
CA SER A 583 -1.82 13.18 -36.50
C SER A 583 -2.24 14.52 -35.89
N GLU A 584 -3.40 15.02 -36.32
CA GLU A 584 -3.98 16.28 -35.85
C GLU A 584 -3.03 17.48 -36.02
N THR A 585 -2.24 17.47 -37.12
CA THR A 585 -1.45 18.62 -37.60
C THR A 585 -2.12 19.28 -38.81
N GLN A 586 -1.55 20.37 -39.35
CA GLN A 586 -2.11 21.14 -40.46
C GLN A 586 -1.42 20.86 -41.81
N ILE A 587 -0.71 19.73 -41.92
CA ILE A 587 0.00 19.35 -43.14
C ILE A 587 -0.98 19.01 -44.27
N THR A 588 -0.58 19.35 -45.50
CA THR A 588 -1.31 19.07 -46.74
C THR A 588 -0.47 18.26 -47.72
N ASP A 589 0.84 18.52 -47.77
CA ASP A 589 1.81 17.86 -48.63
C ASP A 589 2.65 16.83 -47.86
N VAL A 590 2.69 15.60 -48.37
CA VAL A 590 3.51 14.50 -47.84
C VAL A 590 4.67 14.14 -48.77
N SER A 591 4.87 14.88 -49.87
CA SER A 591 5.97 14.68 -50.81
C SER A 591 7.36 14.63 -50.15
N PRO A 592 7.65 15.45 -49.13
CA PRO A 592 8.93 15.35 -48.43
C PRO A 592 9.19 14.03 -47.71
N LEU A 593 8.15 13.21 -47.47
CA LEU A 593 8.29 11.92 -46.78
C LEU A 593 8.73 10.78 -47.69
N ASN A 594 8.83 10.99 -49.01
CA ASN A 594 9.12 9.93 -49.99
C ASN A 594 10.46 9.20 -49.77
N GLY A 595 11.43 9.86 -49.13
CA GLY A 595 12.76 9.34 -48.84
C GLY A 595 12.86 8.54 -47.53
N LEU A 596 11.79 8.48 -46.73
CA LEU A 596 11.76 7.78 -45.44
C LEU A 596 11.59 6.26 -45.62
N THR A 597 12.48 5.65 -46.40
CA THR A 597 12.35 4.26 -46.86
C THR A 597 12.32 3.19 -45.77
N GLN A 598 12.74 3.52 -44.53
CA GLN A 598 12.65 2.65 -43.35
C GLN A 598 11.34 2.79 -42.56
N LEU A 599 10.43 3.66 -43.00
CA LEU A 599 9.19 3.95 -42.28
C LEU A 599 8.27 2.73 -42.28
N GLU A 600 7.95 2.23 -41.09
CA GLU A 600 7.06 1.10 -40.85
C GLU A 600 5.65 1.56 -40.46
N ALA A 601 5.53 2.69 -39.76
CA ALA A 601 4.25 3.23 -39.29
C ALA A 601 4.15 4.75 -39.49
N LEU A 602 3.04 5.19 -40.06
CA LEU A 602 2.74 6.61 -40.30
C LEU A 602 1.31 6.96 -39.87
N ASP A 603 1.17 7.93 -38.96
CA ASP A 603 -0.13 8.55 -38.65
C ASP A 603 -0.29 9.88 -39.38
N LEU A 604 -1.30 9.97 -40.24
CA LEU A 604 -1.76 11.21 -40.87
C LEU A 604 -3.19 11.56 -40.44
N SER A 605 -3.73 10.92 -39.40
CA SER A 605 -5.13 11.11 -39.06
C SER A 605 -5.43 12.54 -38.61
N GLY A 606 -6.56 13.08 -39.06
CA GLY A 606 -6.94 14.47 -38.75
C GLY A 606 -6.04 15.54 -39.39
N THR A 607 -5.28 15.19 -40.44
CA THR A 607 -4.55 16.15 -41.27
C THR A 607 -5.36 16.57 -42.50
N GLN A 608 -4.84 17.52 -43.28
CA GLN A 608 -5.48 18.03 -44.50
C GLN A 608 -4.94 17.39 -45.79
N VAL A 609 -4.25 16.25 -45.68
CA VAL A 609 -3.69 15.52 -46.81
C VAL A 609 -4.79 15.01 -47.75
N THR A 610 -4.57 15.19 -49.04
CA THR A 610 -5.47 14.75 -50.13
C THR A 610 -4.81 13.72 -51.05
N ASP A 611 -3.50 13.84 -51.30
CA ASP A 611 -2.72 12.94 -52.13
C ASP A 611 -1.72 12.13 -51.30
N VAL A 612 -1.73 10.82 -51.49
CA VAL A 612 -0.78 9.87 -50.89
C VAL A 612 0.16 9.24 -51.92
N SER A 613 0.06 9.63 -53.19
CA SER A 613 0.94 9.17 -54.26
C SER A 613 2.43 9.29 -53.95
N PRO A 614 2.92 10.31 -53.20
CA PRO A 614 4.35 10.40 -52.87
C PRO A 614 4.84 9.30 -51.92
N LEU A 615 3.93 8.60 -51.22
CA LEU A 615 4.27 7.51 -50.30
C LEU A 615 4.50 6.16 -51.01
N ASN A 616 4.40 6.12 -52.34
CA ASN A 616 4.51 4.87 -53.14
C ASN A 616 5.87 4.15 -52.98
N GLY A 617 6.93 4.88 -52.61
CA GLY A 617 8.28 4.35 -52.44
C GLY A 617 8.57 3.74 -51.06
N LEU A 618 7.63 3.86 -50.11
CA LEU A 618 7.81 3.42 -48.72
C LEU A 618 7.56 1.91 -48.57
N THR A 619 8.44 1.09 -49.15
CA THR A 619 8.25 -0.37 -49.25
C THR A 619 8.21 -1.09 -47.91
N GLN A 620 8.73 -0.48 -46.83
CA GLN A 620 8.68 -1.02 -45.46
C GLN A 620 7.41 -0.62 -44.70
N LEU A 621 6.54 0.22 -45.27
CA LEU A 621 5.36 0.73 -44.58
C LEU A 621 4.36 -0.40 -44.33
N LYS A 622 4.16 -0.71 -43.05
CA LYS A 622 3.23 -1.74 -42.58
C LYS A 622 1.90 -1.12 -42.19
N LEU A 623 1.90 0.10 -41.66
CA LEU A 623 0.70 0.75 -41.12
C LEU A 623 0.60 2.21 -41.56
N LEU A 624 -0.56 2.58 -42.10
CA LEU A 624 -0.89 3.95 -42.46
C LEU A 624 -2.28 4.31 -41.93
N ASN A 625 -2.36 5.32 -41.07
CA ASN A 625 -3.63 5.83 -40.57
C ASN A 625 -4.05 7.09 -41.36
N LEU A 626 -5.16 6.98 -42.10
CA LEU A 626 -5.76 8.04 -42.91
C LEU A 626 -7.11 8.51 -42.35
N SER A 627 -7.42 8.19 -41.09
CA SER A 627 -8.69 8.59 -40.47
C SER A 627 -8.86 10.11 -40.49
N GLN A 628 -10.04 10.61 -40.85
CA GLN A 628 -10.31 12.06 -40.87
C GLN A 628 -9.35 12.86 -41.78
N THR A 629 -8.81 12.23 -42.84
CA THR A 629 -8.13 12.92 -43.95
C THR A 629 -9.07 13.12 -45.13
N GLN A 630 -8.65 13.94 -46.10
CA GLN A 630 -9.36 14.17 -47.35
C GLN A 630 -8.93 13.23 -48.49
N VAL A 631 -8.08 12.24 -48.21
CA VAL A 631 -7.64 11.23 -49.19
C VAL A 631 -8.83 10.39 -49.66
N THR A 632 -9.02 10.32 -50.97
CA THR A 632 -10.05 9.49 -51.62
C THR A 632 -9.43 8.33 -52.39
N ASP A 633 -8.31 8.56 -53.06
CA ASP A 633 -7.57 7.56 -53.81
C ASP A 633 -6.33 7.06 -53.05
N VAL A 634 -6.22 5.75 -52.90
CA VAL A 634 -5.06 5.05 -52.32
C VAL A 634 -4.47 4.02 -53.29
N SER A 635 -4.93 4.01 -54.54
CA SER A 635 -4.43 3.11 -55.59
C SER A 635 -2.92 3.23 -55.84
N PRO A 636 -2.25 4.40 -55.67
CA PRO A 636 -0.79 4.48 -55.77
C PRO A 636 -0.02 3.63 -54.75
N LEU A 637 -0.69 3.13 -53.69
CA LEU A 637 -0.07 2.35 -52.62
C LEU A 637 -0.31 0.84 -52.76
N LYS A 638 -1.02 0.40 -53.80
CA LYS A 638 -1.50 -0.99 -53.95
C LYS A 638 -0.37 -2.02 -54.06
N HIS A 639 0.79 -1.63 -54.59
CA HIS A 639 1.95 -2.52 -54.74
C HIS A 639 2.73 -2.73 -53.43
N LEU A 640 2.42 -1.98 -52.37
CA LEU A 640 3.11 -2.11 -51.08
C LEU A 640 2.71 -3.42 -50.38
N PRO A 641 3.62 -4.40 -50.22
CA PRO A 641 3.26 -5.78 -49.94
C PRO A 641 2.67 -6.00 -48.53
N SER A 642 3.14 -5.21 -47.56
CA SER A 642 2.83 -5.35 -46.14
C SER A 642 1.89 -4.27 -45.60
N LEU A 643 1.49 -3.30 -46.44
CA LEU A 643 0.73 -2.14 -46.01
C LEU A 643 -0.68 -2.53 -45.58
N LYS A 644 -1.06 -2.08 -44.37
CA LYS A 644 -2.45 -2.04 -43.91
C LYS A 644 -2.86 -0.59 -43.67
N ILE A 645 -3.98 -0.19 -44.27
CA ILE A 645 -4.55 1.15 -44.10
C ILE A 645 -5.64 1.12 -43.03
N TYR A 646 -5.65 2.11 -42.15
CA TYR A 646 -6.73 2.35 -41.20
C TYR A 646 -7.49 3.63 -41.53
N THR A 647 -8.82 3.54 -41.47
CA THR A 647 -9.72 4.70 -41.58
C THR A 647 -10.95 4.47 -40.72
N LYS A 648 -11.41 5.52 -40.02
CA LYS A 648 -12.69 5.54 -39.31
C LYS A 648 -13.91 5.70 -40.23
N ASN A 649 -13.72 5.95 -41.52
CA ASN A 649 -14.81 6.10 -42.49
C ASN A 649 -15.13 4.75 -43.13
N ASP A 650 -16.31 4.20 -42.83
CA ASP A 650 -16.75 2.89 -43.31
C ASP A 650 -16.89 2.81 -44.83
N ASP A 651 -17.25 3.91 -45.50
CA ASP A 651 -17.40 3.94 -46.95
C ASP A 651 -16.03 3.92 -47.64
N LYS A 652 -15.07 4.74 -47.17
CA LYS A 652 -13.67 4.69 -47.63
C LYS A 652 -13.08 3.29 -47.40
N SER A 653 -13.37 2.71 -46.24
CA SER A 653 -12.96 1.34 -45.88
C SER A 653 -13.46 0.30 -46.89
N LYS A 654 -14.74 0.35 -47.28
CA LYS A 654 -15.31 -0.54 -48.30
C LYS A 654 -14.73 -0.29 -49.70
N GLN A 655 -14.62 0.99 -50.10
CA GLN A 655 -14.07 1.39 -51.41
C GLN A 655 -12.63 0.90 -51.58
N TRP A 656 -11.78 1.09 -50.57
CA TRP A 656 -10.38 0.69 -50.62
C TRP A 656 -10.20 -0.84 -50.59
N ARG A 657 -11.06 -1.57 -49.85
CA ARG A 657 -11.10 -3.04 -49.94
C ARG A 657 -11.44 -3.51 -51.36
N ALA A 658 -12.38 -2.84 -52.03
CA ALA A 658 -12.82 -3.21 -53.37
C ALA A 658 -11.69 -3.10 -54.43
N ILE A 659 -10.72 -2.19 -54.25
CA ILE A 659 -9.56 -2.06 -55.13
C ILE A 659 -8.37 -2.96 -54.70
N GLY A 660 -8.54 -3.77 -53.66
CA GLY A 660 -7.57 -4.78 -53.19
C GLY A 660 -6.66 -4.34 -52.05
N MET A 661 -6.94 -3.22 -51.38
CA MET A 661 -6.13 -2.79 -50.23
C MET A 661 -6.44 -3.63 -48.98
N LYS A 662 -5.39 -3.94 -48.21
CA LYS A 662 -5.55 -4.50 -46.86
C LYS A 662 -5.98 -3.39 -45.91
N ILE A 663 -7.19 -3.50 -45.36
CA ILE A 663 -7.68 -2.56 -44.34
C ILE A 663 -7.52 -3.20 -42.97
N ALA A 664 -6.96 -2.44 -42.04
CA ALA A 664 -6.79 -2.88 -40.67
C ALA A 664 -8.08 -2.76 -39.85
N ASP A 665 -8.30 -3.73 -38.95
CA ASP A 665 -9.41 -3.69 -38.00
C ASP A 665 -9.16 -2.71 -36.85
N LYS A 666 -10.18 -2.46 -36.02
CA LYS A 666 -10.23 -1.41 -34.98
C LYS A 666 -9.07 -1.45 -33.95
N ASP A 667 -8.32 -2.55 -33.87
CA ASP A 667 -7.24 -2.79 -32.90
C ASP A 667 -5.92 -2.01 -33.16
N ILE A 668 -5.81 -1.23 -34.23
CA ILE A 668 -4.64 -0.33 -34.46
C ILE A 668 -4.55 0.80 -33.42
N GLN A 669 -5.64 1.14 -32.72
CA GLN A 669 -5.54 2.00 -31.55
C GLN A 669 -4.50 1.47 -30.56
N TYR A 670 -4.31 0.15 -30.43
CA TYR A 670 -3.29 -0.44 -29.57
C TYR A 670 -1.86 -0.20 -30.09
N PHE A 671 -1.60 -0.31 -31.40
CA PHE A 671 -0.26 -0.07 -31.97
C PHE A 671 0.13 1.42 -31.94
N MET A 672 -0.78 2.32 -32.30
CA MET A 672 -0.56 3.77 -32.15
C MET A 672 -0.59 4.21 -30.68
N HIS A 673 -1.25 3.45 -29.80
CA HIS A 673 -1.15 3.61 -28.34
C HIS A 673 0.19 3.11 -27.82
N VAL A 674 0.83 2.08 -28.39
CA VAL A 674 2.22 1.69 -28.08
C VAL A 674 3.19 2.82 -28.42
N MET A 675 2.99 3.52 -29.55
CA MET A 675 3.70 4.78 -29.87
C MET A 675 3.52 5.88 -28.81
N ARG A 676 2.30 6.03 -28.28
CA ARG A 676 1.95 6.98 -27.20
C ARG A 676 2.29 6.47 -25.79
N MET A 677 2.55 5.18 -25.61
CA MET A 677 2.81 4.50 -24.33
C MET A 677 4.29 4.27 -24.09
N ARG A 678 5.10 4.01 -25.13
CA ARG A 678 6.57 4.06 -25.04
C ARG A 678 7.06 5.42 -24.55
N SER A 679 6.25 6.48 -24.68
CA SER A 679 6.50 7.80 -24.08
C SER A 679 5.84 8.02 -22.70
N ARG A 680 4.93 7.14 -22.23
CA ARG A 680 4.15 7.31 -20.98
C ARG A 680 4.44 6.27 -19.88
N ASN A 681 4.91 5.07 -20.22
CA ASN A 681 5.24 4.02 -19.27
C ASN A 681 6.76 3.76 -19.28
N ASN A 682 7.32 3.58 -18.09
CA ASN A 682 8.72 3.23 -17.78
C ASN A 682 9.29 1.99 -18.50
N SER A 683 8.56 1.36 -19.41
CA SER A 683 9.07 0.37 -20.35
C SER A 683 9.48 1.08 -21.65
N PHE A 684 10.49 1.94 -21.57
CA PHE A 684 11.29 2.26 -22.74
C PHE A 684 11.98 0.96 -23.20
N PRO A 685 12.09 0.68 -24.51
CA PRO A 685 12.87 -0.46 -24.95
C PRO A 685 14.28 -0.32 -24.36
N ALA A 686 14.80 -1.41 -23.78
CA ALA A 686 16.22 -1.50 -23.49
C ALA A 686 17.00 -1.20 -24.79
N PRO A 687 18.18 -0.54 -24.72
CA PRO A 687 18.96 -0.14 -25.89
C PRO A 687 19.16 -1.25 -26.91
#